data_AF-A0A8S3T292-F1
#
_entry.id   AF-A0A8S3T292-F1
#
_cell.length_a   1.000
_cell.length_b   1.000
_cell.length_c   1.000
_cell.angle_alpha   90.00
_cell.angle_beta   90.00
_cell.angle_gamma   90.00
#
_symmetry.space_group_name_H-M   'P 1'
#
loop_
_entity.id
_entity.type
_entity.pdbx_description
1 polymer ?
#
loop_
_entity_poly.entity_id
_entity_poly.type
_entity_poly.pdbx_seq_one_letter_code
_entity_poly.pdbx_strand_id
1 'polypeptide(L)'
;MTQKIQELKRRNWTITKRLQRRMARENKDNKNNLEKTITSPMRKANQDLREANLSPTKYPDLQKKLTYHNCLISEIKESVSHEKNKFPVLQVITGKAIRDHKCIRRLSYDIKVNRKQLMKIKSKREKEKKKTRMKAAREDLRSKVLVFLERDDNSTCLPGKRDNKKDGKEKKQKRVLNDYLDNLHQKFLSENVLTKLSVSVFRRFRPANYVLASFGNRRTCLCQRHQNMALKVRTLKALNITTTSNPDQLIRQMTDEEVLAKITELEDEKIKYSEWKRVDVEEKGMMKKRMNVVQCEANKQEFGTLIRTSLNEFRAHVYRVQTQYEQIRTLKENLPKYNVICQMDFAENYSCVHADEVQSAYFDKASVTLHPVVLYYKVDGDINLHHKSFVFVSDEPGHNSSTVYAFIKDLIPKILQIAPGTKAVHYITDSPTSQYRNKYIFHLVTLHGMLFDGITASWHYFEAGHGKGPCDGVGGTAKRLADMAVRQQKVVIQTPVDFFNWGKSQETSNITYIFVPKSKCQSANNEMKEWNAVAVKGTMELHAVVPITRNVISIRNTSCFCLLCFSGGRFHPACDGWRSVSLEGKQKRNAPGTETNEIELQANDPQEEEVERHVEGGESLLAQPPIVFEQSYQKDTFVASVYDNVWYICKVLDFDNNDNEYQLAFMTKSNPVSHTMKWPTRPEELWVTETDIVCQVNNPAPVGRKPVRMYKLLPDDVNKIESLL
;
A
#
# COMPACT_ATOMS: atom_id res chain seq x y z
N MET A 1 -40.80 77.78 -25.76
CA MET A 1 -40.77 76.35 -25.36
C MET A 1 -41.01 76.15 -23.86
N THR A 2 -40.51 77.03 -22.99
CA THR A 2 -40.60 77.00 -21.52
C THR A 2 -42.01 77.15 -20.93
N GLN A 3 -42.85 78.03 -21.47
CA GLN A 3 -44.24 78.21 -20.98
C GLN A 3 -45.11 76.96 -21.20
N LYS A 4 -44.97 76.30 -22.35
CA LYS A 4 -45.73 75.09 -22.68
C LYS A 4 -45.35 73.90 -21.78
N ILE A 5 -44.08 73.82 -21.37
CA ILE A 5 -43.60 72.84 -20.39
C ILE A 5 -44.19 73.12 -18.99
N GLN A 6 -44.27 74.38 -18.58
CA GLN A 6 -44.91 74.76 -17.31
C GLN A 6 -46.40 74.46 -17.29
N GLU A 7 -47.11 74.73 -18.39
CA GLU A 7 -48.53 74.42 -18.54
C GLU A 7 -48.77 72.90 -18.49
N LEU A 8 -47.95 72.11 -19.19
CA LEU A 8 -48.01 70.65 -19.15
C LEU A 8 -47.71 70.12 -17.74
N LYS A 9 -46.72 70.66 -17.02
CA LYS A 9 -46.45 70.28 -15.63
C LYS A 9 -47.64 70.56 -14.70
N ARG A 10 -48.33 71.71 -14.88
CA ARG A 10 -49.56 72.03 -14.12
C ARG A 10 -50.71 71.09 -14.46
N ARG A 11 -50.93 70.78 -15.75
CA ARG A 11 -51.94 69.78 -16.17
C ARG A 11 -51.63 68.40 -15.60
N ASN A 12 -50.38 67.96 -15.68
CA ASN A 12 -49.96 66.67 -15.18
C ASN A 12 -50.14 66.58 -13.66
N TRP A 13 -49.74 67.62 -12.91
CA TRP A 13 -49.99 67.70 -11.46
C TRP A 13 -51.49 67.63 -11.12
N THR A 14 -52.33 68.31 -11.89
CA THR A 14 -53.79 68.33 -11.69
C THR A 14 -54.40 66.95 -11.97
N ILE A 15 -53.95 66.28 -13.03
CA ILE A 15 -54.36 64.91 -13.37
C ILE A 15 -53.92 63.94 -12.26
N THR A 16 -52.67 64.02 -11.80
CA THR A 16 -52.15 63.17 -10.72
C THR A 16 -52.93 63.38 -9.42
N LYS A 17 -53.28 64.62 -9.06
CA LYS A 17 -54.13 64.92 -7.90
C LYS A 17 -55.56 64.38 -8.07
N ARG A 18 -56.15 64.45 -9.26
CA ARG A 18 -57.47 63.84 -9.53
C ARG A 18 -57.42 62.32 -9.41
N LEU A 19 -56.35 61.69 -9.90
CA LEU A 19 -56.15 60.25 -9.83
C LEU A 19 -55.96 59.80 -8.37
N GLN A 20 -55.16 60.53 -7.58
CA GLN A 20 -55.03 60.29 -6.14
C GLN A 20 -56.35 60.43 -5.39
N ARG A 21 -57.17 61.45 -5.72
CA ARG A 21 -58.50 61.63 -5.12
C ARG A 21 -59.47 60.53 -5.52
N ARG A 22 -59.42 60.05 -6.77
CA ARG A 22 -60.24 58.92 -7.24
C ARG A 22 -59.85 57.63 -6.54
N MET A 23 -58.56 57.33 -6.45
CA MET A 23 -58.05 56.18 -5.68
C MET A 23 -58.41 56.27 -4.19
N ALA A 24 -58.39 57.48 -3.59
CA ALA A 24 -58.81 57.67 -2.20
C ALA A 24 -60.32 57.46 -2.01
N ARG A 25 -61.16 57.85 -2.99
CA ARG A 25 -62.60 57.58 -2.99
C ARG A 25 -62.89 56.09 -3.17
N GLU A 26 -62.27 55.43 -4.15
CA GLU A 26 -62.38 53.98 -4.35
C GLU A 26 -61.92 53.19 -3.11
N ASN A 27 -60.84 53.62 -2.45
CA ASN A 27 -60.40 53.02 -1.20
C ASN A 27 -61.37 53.29 -0.03
N LYS A 28 -62.04 54.45 0.00
CA LYS A 28 -63.05 54.78 1.01
C LYS A 28 -64.36 53.99 0.77
N ASP A 29 -64.78 53.84 -0.48
CA ASP A 29 -65.93 53.03 -0.86
C ASP A 29 -65.68 51.53 -0.61
N ASN A 30 -64.45 51.04 -0.86
CA ASN A 30 -64.01 49.70 -0.47
C ASN A 30 -63.98 49.52 1.05
N LYS A 31 -63.55 50.53 1.82
CA LYS A 31 -63.53 50.47 3.29
C LYS A 31 -64.94 50.47 3.89
N ASN A 32 -65.84 51.29 3.34
CA ASN A 32 -67.26 51.30 3.71
C ASN A 32 -68.00 50.01 3.31
N ASN A 33 -67.60 49.35 2.21
CA ASN A 33 -68.11 48.01 1.84
C ASN A 33 -67.54 46.89 2.73
N LEU A 34 -66.29 47.01 3.20
CA LEU A 34 -65.69 46.08 4.17
C LEU A 34 -66.34 46.19 5.57
N GLU A 35 -66.68 47.39 6.03
CA GLU A 35 -67.33 47.60 7.35
C GLU A 35 -68.77 47.05 7.38
N LYS A 36 -69.45 46.92 6.23
CA LYS A 36 -70.78 46.27 6.13
C LYS A 36 -70.73 44.73 6.10
N THR A 37 -69.55 44.10 6.04
CA THR A 37 -69.39 42.65 5.85
C THR A 37 -68.54 41.95 6.92
N ILE A 38 -68.56 42.41 8.17
CA ILE A 38 -68.13 41.56 9.30
C ILE A 38 -69.34 40.75 9.78
N THR A 39 -69.71 39.72 9.04
CA THR A 39 -70.68 38.72 9.52
C THR A 39 -70.02 37.89 10.62
N SER A 40 -70.52 38.00 11.87
CA SER A 40 -70.15 37.10 12.97
C SER A 40 -70.17 35.62 12.53
N PRO A 41 -69.27 34.75 13.03
CA PRO A 41 -69.22 33.33 12.66
C PRO A 41 -70.58 32.62 12.72
N MET A 42 -71.43 32.99 13.69
CA MET A 42 -72.79 32.46 13.84
C MET A 42 -73.74 33.01 12.76
N ARG A 43 -73.61 34.29 12.40
CA ARG A 43 -74.41 34.90 11.33
C ARG A 43 -74.07 34.28 9.97
N LYS A 44 -72.79 33.97 9.73
CA LYS A 44 -72.34 33.25 8.54
C LYS A 44 -72.87 31.81 8.51
N ALA A 45 -72.83 31.09 9.64
CA ALA A 45 -73.42 29.75 9.73
C ALA A 45 -74.94 29.76 9.43
N ASN A 46 -75.67 30.77 9.91
CA ASN A 46 -77.08 30.94 9.61
C ASN A 46 -77.35 31.24 8.13
N GLN A 47 -76.46 32.02 7.51
CA GLN A 47 -76.52 32.30 6.09
C GLN A 47 -76.27 31.03 5.26
N ASP A 48 -75.20 30.28 5.57
CA ASP A 48 -74.87 29.02 4.88
C ASP A 48 -76.03 28.02 4.97
N LEU A 49 -76.72 27.93 6.13
CA LEU A 49 -77.91 27.10 6.30
C LEU A 49 -79.09 27.57 5.45
N ARG A 50 -79.36 28.87 5.41
CA ARG A 50 -80.45 29.44 4.60
C ARG A 50 -80.19 29.27 3.10
N GLU A 51 -78.95 29.43 2.65
CA GLU A 51 -78.53 29.17 1.26
C GLU A 51 -78.72 27.70 0.87
N ALA A 52 -78.63 26.78 1.83
CA ALA A 52 -78.94 25.36 1.66
C ALA A 52 -80.43 25.02 1.85
N ASN A 53 -81.32 26.01 1.94
CA ASN A 53 -82.76 25.86 2.24
C ASN A 53 -83.07 25.19 3.60
N LEU A 54 -82.17 25.31 4.58
CA LEU A 54 -82.34 24.78 5.94
C LEU A 54 -82.60 25.91 6.94
N SER A 55 -83.52 25.67 7.89
CA SER A 55 -83.78 26.62 8.98
C SER A 55 -82.80 26.42 10.14
N PRO A 56 -82.11 27.48 10.61
CA PRO A 56 -81.23 27.39 11.78
C PRO A 56 -81.94 26.93 13.05
N THR A 57 -83.22 27.26 13.22
CA THR A 57 -84.02 26.86 14.39
C THR A 57 -84.43 25.39 14.35
N LYS A 58 -84.52 24.78 13.16
CA LYS A 58 -84.85 23.34 13.02
C LYS A 58 -83.62 22.43 13.19
N TYR A 59 -82.41 22.96 13.01
CA TYR A 59 -81.16 22.19 13.06
C TYR A 59 -80.09 22.86 13.95
N PRO A 60 -80.33 23.00 15.27
CA PRO A 60 -79.44 23.71 16.17
C PRO A 60 -78.03 23.07 16.27
N ASP A 61 -77.93 21.75 16.18
CA ASP A 61 -76.62 21.07 16.23
C ASP A 61 -75.78 21.31 14.98
N LEU A 62 -76.42 21.40 13.81
CA LEU A 62 -75.74 21.71 12.56
C LEU A 62 -75.27 23.18 12.56
N GLN A 63 -76.10 24.09 13.07
CA GLN A 63 -75.76 25.49 13.30
C GLN A 63 -74.54 25.62 14.23
N LYS A 64 -74.49 24.88 15.35
CA LYS A 64 -73.34 24.86 16.26
C LYS A 64 -72.06 24.37 15.58
N LYS A 65 -72.12 23.26 14.82
CA LYS A 65 -70.97 22.72 14.07
C LYS A 65 -70.45 23.70 13.00
N LEU A 66 -71.34 24.35 12.25
CA LEU A 66 -70.97 25.35 11.25
C LEU A 66 -70.39 26.62 11.89
N THR A 67 -70.94 27.03 13.04
CA THR A 67 -70.43 28.16 13.81
C THR A 67 -69.01 27.87 14.31
N TYR A 68 -68.77 26.69 14.89
CA TYR A 68 -67.43 26.24 15.30
C TYR A 68 -66.43 26.22 14.13
N HIS A 69 -66.84 25.68 12.98
CA HIS A 69 -66.03 25.71 11.76
C HIS A 69 -65.66 27.14 11.35
N ASN A 70 -66.64 28.05 11.32
CA ASN A 70 -66.42 29.44 10.95
C ASN A 70 -65.53 30.18 11.95
N CYS A 71 -65.62 29.89 13.26
CA CYS A 71 -64.71 30.44 14.28
C CYS A 71 -63.26 29.99 14.03
N LEU A 72 -63.03 28.68 13.87
CA LEU A 72 -61.69 28.14 13.58
C LEU A 72 -61.08 28.75 12.31
N ILE A 73 -61.88 28.89 11.24
CA ILE A 73 -61.40 29.51 9.99
C ILE A 73 -61.04 30.99 10.22
N SER A 74 -61.76 31.72 11.07
CA SER A 74 -61.44 33.11 11.41
C SER A 74 -60.10 33.22 12.14
N GLU A 75 -59.90 32.41 13.19
CA GLU A 75 -58.65 32.38 13.95
C GLU A 75 -57.44 31.99 13.08
N ILE A 76 -57.62 31.00 12.19
CA ILE A 76 -56.58 30.57 11.25
C ILE A 76 -56.26 31.70 10.27
N LYS A 77 -57.26 32.42 9.75
CA LYS A 77 -57.06 33.58 8.85
C LYS A 77 -56.27 34.68 9.53
N GLU A 78 -56.62 35.01 10.76
CA GLU A 78 -55.95 36.05 11.54
C GLU A 78 -54.49 35.64 11.78
N SER A 79 -54.27 34.41 12.25
CA SER A 79 -52.93 33.85 12.46
C SER A 79 -52.09 33.90 11.18
N VAL A 80 -52.64 33.47 10.04
CA VAL A 80 -51.96 33.50 8.74
C VAL A 80 -51.74 34.93 8.20
N SER A 81 -52.55 35.90 8.60
CA SER A 81 -52.45 37.28 8.13
C SER A 81 -51.43 38.09 8.93
N HIS A 82 -51.34 37.85 10.25
CA HIS A 82 -50.44 38.57 11.15
C HIS A 82 -49.02 38.00 11.21
N GLU A 83 -48.81 36.74 10.81
CA GLU A 83 -47.51 36.08 10.91
C GLU A 83 -46.62 36.32 9.67
N LYS A 84 -45.39 36.82 9.89
CA LYS A 84 -44.39 37.00 8.80
C LYS A 84 -44.00 35.67 8.16
N ASN A 85 -43.93 34.59 8.95
CA ASN A 85 -43.65 33.25 8.48
C ASN A 85 -44.90 32.36 8.65
N LYS A 86 -45.74 32.32 7.63
CA LYS A 86 -47.01 31.56 7.63
C LYS A 86 -46.80 30.03 7.60
N PHE A 87 -45.57 29.57 7.39
CA PHE A 87 -45.27 28.16 7.16
C PHE A 87 -45.67 27.22 8.32
N PRO A 88 -45.41 27.54 9.60
CA PRO A 88 -45.76 26.66 10.74
C PRO A 88 -47.26 26.44 10.88
N VAL A 89 -48.05 27.53 10.83
CA VAL A 89 -49.53 27.46 10.91
C VAL A 89 -50.10 26.64 9.76
N LEU A 90 -49.65 26.91 8.52
CA LEU A 90 -50.09 26.16 7.35
C LEU A 90 -49.72 24.67 7.43
N GLN A 91 -48.58 24.32 8.04
CA GLN A 91 -48.13 22.93 8.19
C GLN A 91 -49.02 22.11 9.14
N VAL A 92 -49.63 22.74 10.14
CA VAL A 92 -50.57 22.08 11.07
C VAL A 92 -51.91 21.81 10.38
N ILE A 93 -52.45 22.79 9.65
CA ILE A 93 -53.79 22.71 9.05
C ILE A 93 -53.83 21.92 7.73
N THR A 94 -52.71 21.72 7.03
CA THR A 94 -52.64 20.88 5.81
C THR A 94 -52.23 19.43 6.08
N GLY A 95 -52.73 18.85 7.17
CA GLY A 95 -52.43 17.47 7.58
C GLY A 95 -53.03 16.39 6.68
N LYS A 96 -52.81 15.11 7.07
CA LYS A 96 -53.27 13.93 6.30
C LYS A 96 -54.78 13.91 6.08
N ALA A 97 -55.57 14.15 7.13
CA ALA A 97 -57.05 14.11 7.05
C ALA A 97 -57.62 15.08 5.99
N ILE A 98 -57.13 16.33 5.95
CA ILE A 98 -57.56 17.33 4.96
C ILE A 98 -57.20 16.92 3.52
N ARG A 99 -56.14 16.12 3.33
CA ARG A 99 -55.73 15.59 2.02
C ARG A 99 -56.56 14.39 1.60
N ASP A 100 -56.73 13.42 2.49
CA ASP A 100 -57.48 12.19 2.24
C ASP A 100 -58.94 12.51 1.88
N HIS A 101 -59.54 13.50 2.55
CA HIS A 101 -60.89 13.98 2.27
C HIS A 101 -60.96 15.08 1.18
N LYS A 102 -59.86 15.36 0.45
CA LYS A 102 -59.79 16.33 -0.66
C LYS A 102 -60.22 17.78 -0.29
N CYS A 103 -60.13 18.15 0.99
CA CYS A 103 -60.58 19.44 1.52
C CYS A 103 -59.62 20.63 1.24
N ILE A 104 -58.43 20.39 0.67
CA ILE A 104 -57.43 21.44 0.39
C ILE A 104 -57.99 22.59 -0.45
N ARG A 105 -58.87 22.30 -1.43
CA ARG A 105 -59.50 23.33 -2.27
C ARG A 105 -60.41 24.24 -1.44
N ARG A 106 -61.23 23.66 -0.56
CA ARG A 106 -62.13 24.41 0.31
C ARG A 106 -61.33 25.23 1.33
N LEU A 107 -60.34 24.61 1.96
CA LEU A 107 -59.41 25.28 2.87
C LEU A 107 -58.73 26.49 2.22
N SER A 108 -58.22 26.34 0.99
CA SER A 108 -57.57 27.41 0.22
C SER A 108 -58.49 28.62 0.01
N TYR A 109 -59.74 28.36 -0.37
CA TYR A 109 -60.77 29.39 -0.55
C TYR A 109 -61.08 30.07 0.78
N ASP A 110 -61.32 29.27 1.82
CA ASP A 110 -61.70 29.77 3.13
C ASP A 110 -60.60 30.66 3.68
N ILE A 111 -59.35 30.21 3.80
CA ILE A 111 -58.25 30.98 4.42
C ILE A 111 -57.58 32.02 3.49
N LYS A 112 -58.03 32.14 2.24
CA LYS A 112 -57.45 33.03 1.20
C LYS A 112 -55.95 32.81 0.93
N VAL A 113 -55.49 31.55 0.96
CA VAL A 113 -54.10 31.18 0.63
C VAL A 113 -54.06 30.40 -0.68
N ASN A 114 -53.04 30.62 -1.51
CA ASN A 114 -52.91 29.96 -2.80
C ASN A 114 -52.84 28.42 -2.66
N ARG A 115 -53.75 27.71 -3.35
CA ARG A 115 -53.83 26.24 -3.34
C ARG A 115 -52.49 25.55 -3.66
N LYS A 116 -51.71 26.07 -4.62
CA LYS A 116 -50.40 25.50 -4.99
C LYS A 116 -49.40 25.59 -3.83
N GLN A 117 -49.51 26.60 -2.97
CA GLN A 117 -48.68 26.71 -1.77
C GLN A 117 -49.07 25.62 -0.75
N LEU A 118 -50.37 25.45 -0.47
CA LEU A 118 -50.86 24.42 0.47
C LEU A 118 -50.51 22.99 0.03
N MET A 119 -50.57 22.70 -1.28
CA MET A 119 -50.20 21.39 -1.83
C MET A 119 -48.71 21.05 -1.67
N LYS A 120 -47.82 22.05 -1.56
CA LYS A 120 -46.37 21.86 -1.39
C LYS A 120 -45.95 21.64 0.06
N ILE A 121 -46.80 21.98 1.03
CA ILE A 121 -46.44 21.97 2.46
C ILE A 121 -46.49 20.55 3.00
N LYS A 122 -45.35 19.90 3.18
CA LYS A 122 -45.30 18.55 3.78
C LYS A 122 -45.58 18.59 5.28
N SER A 123 -46.31 17.59 5.79
CA SER A 123 -46.57 17.50 7.23
C SER A 123 -45.27 17.38 8.02
N LYS A 124 -45.28 17.76 9.30
CA LYS A 124 -44.08 17.69 10.17
C LYS A 124 -43.52 16.26 10.23
N ARG A 125 -44.41 15.27 10.38
CA ARG A 125 -44.10 13.84 10.39
C ARG A 125 -43.47 13.34 9.09
N GLU A 126 -43.94 13.81 7.93
CA GLU A 126 -43.34 13.47 6.62
C GLU A 126 -41.94 14.06 6.45
N LYS A 127 -41.71 15.29 6.92
CA LYS A 127 -40.38 15.92 6.89
C LYS A 127 -39.38 15.18 7.77
N GLU A 128 -39.79 14.78 8.98
CA GLU A 128 -38.95 14.00 9.89
C GLU A 128 -38.58 12.64 9.29
N LYS A 129 -39.56 11.89 8.76
CA LYS A 129 -39.29 10.61 8.06
C LYS A 129 -38.31 10.79 6.89
N LYS A 130 -38.48 11.85 6.08
CA LYS A 130 -37.56 12.15 4.98
C LYS A 130 -36.14 12.49 5.49
N LYS A 131 -36.04 13.28 6.56
CA LYS A 131 -34.75 13.67 7.16
C LYS A 131 -33.99 12.44 7.68
N THR A 132 -34.68 11.53 8.37
CA THR A 132 -34.10 10.27 8.85
C THR A 132 -33.63 9.39 7.70
N ARG A 133 -34.46 9.20 6.66
CA ARG A 133 -34.10 8.41 5.47
C ARG A 133 -32.89 8.99 4.73
N MET A 134 -32.84 10.31 4.55
CA MET A 134 -31.70 10.96 3.90
C MET A 134 -30.42 10.88 4.73
N LYS A 135 -30.51 10.95 6.07
CA LYS A 135 -29.37 10.76 6.96
C LYS A 135 -28.82 9.34 6.82
N ALA A 136 -29.69 8.33 6.86
CA ALA A 136 -29.30 6.92 6.71
C ALA A 136 -28.62 6.66 5.35
N ALA A 137 -29.22 7.13 4.25
CA ALA A 137 -28.63 6.97 2.90
C ALA A 137 -27.26 7.68 2.78
N ARG A 138 -27.10 8.82 3.45
CA ARG A 138 -25.82 9.56 3.45
C ARG A 138 -24.76 8.82 4.26
N GLU A 139 -25.13 8.18 5.36
CA GLU A 139 -24.20 7.39 6.16
C GLU A 139 -23.78 6.13 5.41
N ASP A 140 -24.69 5.45 4.72
CA ASP A 140 -24.36 4.31 3.84
C ASP A 140 -23.34 4.70 2.75
N LEU A 141 -23.59 5.81 2.05
CA LEU A 141 -22.65 6.36 1.06
C LEU A 141 -21.29 6.70 1.68
N ARG A 142 -21.28 7.28 2.88
CA ARG A 142 -20.04 7.60 3.59
C ARG A 142 -19.27 6.32 3.90
N SER A 143 -19.93 5.30 4.47
CA SER A 143 -19.31 4.02 4.79
C SER A 143 -18.68 3.37 3.55
N LYS A 144 -19.38 3.37 2.41
CA LYS A 144 -18.82 2.87 1.13
C LYS A 144 -17.54 3.59 0.70
N VAL A 145 -17.51 4.92 0.83
CA VAL A 145 -16.31 5.72 0.52
C VAL A 145 -15.18 5.43 1.50
N LEU A 146 -15.48 5.26 2.79
CA LEU A 146 -14.47 4.92 3.79
C LEU A 146 -13.84 3.56 3.52
N VAL A 147 -14.67 2.54 3.29
CA VAL A 147 -14.23 1.19 2.92
C VAL A 147 -13.44 1.21 1.61
N PHE A 148 -13.80 2.07 0.65
CA PHE A 148 -13.02 2.25 -0.58
C PHE A 148 -11.65 2.89 -0.32
N LEU A 149 -11.58 3.97 0.45
CA LEU A 149 -10.32 4.66 0.72
C LEU A 149 -9.38 3.84 1.61
N GLU A 150 -9.91 3.04 2.53
CA GLU A 150 -9.13 2.20 3.44
C GLU A 150 -8.34 1.10 2.73
N ARG A 151 -8.72 0.73 1.50
CA ARG A 151 -8.03 -0.30 0.72
C ARG A 151 -6.61 0.15 0.38
N ASP A 152 -5.67 -0.80 0.45
CA ASP A 152 -4.24 -0.53 0.28
C ASP A 152 -3.88 -0.12 -1.16
N ASP A 153 -4.70 -0.46 -2.16
CA ASP A 153 -4.55 -0.01 -3.54
C ASP A 153 -4.97 1.46 -3.72
N ASN A 154 -5.82 2.00 -2.84
CA ASN A 154 -6.31 3.38 -2.88
C ASN A 154 -5.60 4.30 -1.89
N SER A 155 -5.07 3.77 -0.79
CA SER A 155 -4.24 4.51 0.15
C SER A 155 -3.25 3.63 0.89
N THR A 156 -2.06 4.16 1.16
CA THR A 156 -1.01 3.48 1.90
C THR A 156 -0.95 3.99 3.34
N CYS A 157 -0.89 3.09 4.33
CA CYS A 157 -0.67 3.47 5.72
C CYS A 157 0.78 3.93 5.94
N LEU A 158 0.98 5.08 6.61
CA LEU A 158 2.33 5.53 6.93
C LEU A 158 2.85 4.79 8.17
N PRO A 159 4.10 4.29 8.16
CA PRO A 159 4.62 3.46 9.25
C PRO A 159 5.14 4.27 10.45
N GLY A 160 5.45 5.55 10.27
CA GLY A 160 6.16 6.33 11.28
C GLY A 160 5.35 6.56 12.56
N LYS A 161 6.01 6.52 13.72
CA LYS A 161 5.38 6.83 15.02
C LYS A 161 4.71 8.21 15.04
N ARG A 162 5.33 9.19 14.36
CA ARG A 162 4.85 10.57 14.23
C ARG A 162 3.83 10.76 13.09
N ASP A 163 3.58 9.73 12.28
CA ASP A 163 2.62 9.77 11.19
C ASP A 163 1.19 9.50 11.65
N ASN A 164 0.77 10.23 12.67
CA ASN A 164 -0.59 10.17 13.18
C ASN A 164 -1.28 11.54 13.07
N LYS A 165 -2.61 11.54 13.06
CA LYS A 165 -3.42 12.74 13.05
C LYS A 165 -4.59 12.59 14.00
N LYS A 166 -4.90 13.65 14.73
CA LYS A 166 -6.05 13.71 15.63
C LYS A 166 -7.33 13.77 14.80
N ASP A 167 -8.23 12.81 15.03
CA ASP A 167 -9.56 12.74 14.43
C ASP A 167 -10.57 12.64 15.58
N GLY A 168 -11.16 13.78 15.95
CA GLY A 168 -11.97 13.88 17.17
C GLY A 168 -11.14 13.74 18.45
N LYS A 169 -11.51 12.78 19.31
CA LYS A 169 -10.79 12.46 20.56
C LYS A 169 -9.65 11.47 20.36
N GLU A 170 -9.62 10.74 19.26
CA GLU A 170 -8.67 9.66 19.00
C GLU A 170 -7.54 10.11 18.07
N LYS A 171 -6.34 9.52 18.24
CA LYS A 171 -5.23 9.67 17.30
C LYS A 171 -5.23 8.48 16.35
N LYS A 172 -5.48 8.72 15.07
CA LYS A 172 -5.46 7.69 14.02
C LYS A 172 -4.17 7.77 13.23
N GLN A 173 -3.69 6.61 12.76
CA GLN A 173 -2.54 6.57 11.85
C GLN A 173 -2.89 7.26 10.53
N LYS A 174 -1.95 8.02 9.99
CA LYS A 174 -2.12 8.69 8.69
C LYS A 174 -2.06 7.65 7.58
N ARG A 175 -2.95 7.80 6.62
CA ARG A 175 -2.89 7.11 5.33
C ARG A 175 -2.65 8.15 4.23
N VAL A 176 -1.81 7.85 3.25
CA VAL A 176 -1.61 8.71 2.08
C VAL A 176 -2.34 8.08 0.92
N LEU A 177 -3.13 8.88 0.20
CA LEU A 177 -3.82 8.40 -1.00
C LEU A 177 -2.79 8.03 -2.07
N ASN A 178 -3.03 6.92 -2.78
CA ASN A 178 -2.12 6.43 -3.82
C ASN A 178 -2.33 7.16 -5.15
N ASP A 179 -3.51 7.75 -5.35
CA ASP A 179 -3.84 8.56 -6.53
C ASP A 179 -4.45 9.91 -6.14
N TYR A 180 -4.57 10.83 -7.10
CA TYR A 180 -5.34 12.06 -6.95
C TYR A 180 -6.80 11.74 -6.63
N LEU A 181 -7.44 12.59 -5.82
CA LEU A 181 -8.84 12.38 -5.40
C LEU A 181 -9.83 12.31 -6.58
N ASP A 182 -9.51 12.96 -7.69
CA ASP A 182 -10.37 12.92 -8.89
C ASP A 182 -10.29 11.56 -9.57
N ASN A 183 -9.09 10.99 -9.70
CA ASN A 183 -8.89 9.64 -10.23
C ASN A 183 -9.52 8.58 -9.32
N LEU A 184 -9.31 8.71 -8.00
CA LEU A 184 -9.94 7.84 -7.02
C LEU A 184 -11.47 7.93 -7.03
N HIS A 185 -12.02 9.11 -7.31
CA HIS A 185 -13.46 9.28 -7.46
C HIS A 185 -13.99 8.59 -8.72
N GLN A 186 -13.29 8.71 -9.85
CA GLN A 186 -13.65 7.96 -11.07
C GLN A 186 -13.57 6.45 -10.85
N LYS A 187 -12.50 5.96 -10.22
CA LYS A 187 -12.35 4.56 -9.83
C LYS A 187 -13.47 4.11 -8.89
N PHE A 188 -13.83 4.93 -7.91
CA PHE A 188 -14.95 4.63 -7.03
C PHE A 188 -16.27 4.49 -7.81
N LEU A 189 -16.54 5.38 -8.77
CA LEU A 189 -17.75 5.30 -9.61
C LEU A 189 -17.74 4.09 -10.54
N SER A 190 -16.60 3.71 -11.11
CA SER A 190 -16.51 2.52 -11.97
C SER A 190 -16.75 1.23 -11.19
N GLU A 191 -16.28 1.17 -9.94
CA GLU A 191 -16.54 0.02 -9.05
C GLU A 191 -17.95 0.02 -8.46
N ASN A 192 -18.62 1.17 -8.44
CA ASN A 192 -19.93 1.36 -7.83
C ASN A 192 -20.91 1.99 -8.82
N VAL A 193 -21.13 1.34 -9.97
CA VAL A 193 -21.88 1.87 -11.13
C VAL A 193 -23.27 2.43 -10.78
N LEU A 194 -23.96 1.83 -9.81
CA LEU A 194 -25.30 2.26 -9.37
C LEU A 194 -25.26 3.48 -8.43
N THR A 195 -24.08 3.87 -7.93
CA THR A 195 -23.91 4.90 -6.91
C THR A 195 -23.65 6.26 -7.55
N LYS A 196 -24.59 7.20 -7.35
CA LYS A 196 -24.41 8.60 -7.78
C LYS A 196 -23.78 9.43 -6.67
N LEU A 197 -22.50 9.75 -6.82
CA LEU A 197 -21.75 10.56 -5.87
C LEU A 197 -20.93 11.62 -6.61
N SER A 198 -21.04 12.88 -6.20
CA SER A 198 -20.21 13.95 -6.77
C SER A 198 -18.83 13.99 -6.13
N VAL A 199 -17.83 14.47 -6.90
CA VAL A 199 -16.45 14.68 -6.44
C VAL A 199 -16.42 15.47 -5.12
N SER A 200 -17.19 16.56 -5.03
CA SER A 200 -17.21 17.42 -3.83
C SER A 200 -17.69 16.69 -2.57
N VAL A 201 -18.68 15.79 -2.71
CA VAL A 201 -19.19 14.99 -1.59
C VAL A 201 -18.19 13.89 -1.24
N PHE A 202 -17.58 13.24 -2.23
CA PHE A 202 -16.50 12.26 -2.04
C PHE A 202 -15.33 12.86 -1.24
N ARG A 203 -14.85 14.04 -1.64
CA ARG A 203 -13.79 14.79 -0.94
C ARG A 203 -14.17 15.12 0.52
N ARG A 204 -15.46 15.36 0.79
CA ARG A 204 -15.97 15.68 2.14
C ARG A 204 -16.11 14.45 3.02
N PHE A 205 -16.36 13.27 2.44
CA PHE A 205 -16.43 12.01 3.19
C PHE A 205 -15.06 11.48 3.60
N ARG A 206 -13.99 11.92 2.92
CA ARG A 206 -12.62 11.61 3.30
C ARG A 206 -12.31 12.07 4.75
N PRO A 207 -11.87 11.17 5.64
CA PRO A 207 -11.46 11.52 6.99
C PRO A 207 -10.18 12.36 7.04
N ALA A 208 -9.96 13.05 8.16
CA ALA A 208 -8.83 13.96 8.32
C ALA A 208 -7.46 13.25 8.27
N ASN A 209 -7.39 11.99 8.68
CA ASN A 209 -6.15 11.18 8.68
C ASN A 209 -5.75 10.65 7.28
N TYR A 210 -6.58 10.85 6.25
CA TYR A 210 -6.24 10.53 4.86
C TYR A 210 -5.64 11.76 4.15
N VAL A 211 -4.33 11.74 3.97
CA VAL A 211 -3.53 12.83 3.38
C VAL A 211 -3.51 12.71 1.86
N LEU A 212 -3.55 13.84 1.16
CA LEU A 212 -3.51 13.87 -0.30
C LEU A 212 -2.21 13.27 -0.83
N ALA A 213 -2.32 12.58 -1.96
CA ALA A 213 -1.17 12.26 -2.81
C ALA A 213 -0.53 13.58 -3.26
N SER A 214 0.72 13.81 -2.87
CA SER A 214 1.55 14.88 -3.43
C SER A 214 2.70 14.19 -4.15
N PHE A 215 2.54 13.95 -5.44
CA PHE A 215 3.53 13.22 -6.25
C PHE A 215 4.88 13.96 -6.40
N GLY A 216 4.92 15.25 -6.07
CA GLY A 216 6.14 16.03 -5.90
C GLY A 216 6.80 15.94 -4.52
N ASN A 217 6.15 15.33 -3.52
CA ASN A 217 6.67 15.20 -2.16
C ASN A 217 6.78 13.73 -1.73
N ARG A 218 7.76 13.50 -0.85
CA ARG A 218 8.28 12.27 -0.21
C ARG A 218 7.25 11.27 0.40
N ARG A 219 6.00 11.16 -0.05
CA ARG A 219 4.91 10.50 0.69
C ARG A 219 3.97 9.56 -0.08
N THR A 220 4.00 9.49 -1.42
CA THR A 220 3.13 8.56 -2.20
C THR A 220 3.76 7.17 -2.29
N CYS A 221 4.81 7.02 -3.08
CA CYS A 221 5.66 5.83 -3.14
C CYS A 221 7.09 6.24 -2.79
N LEU A 222 7.75 5.47 -1.92
CA LEU A 222 9.13 5.71 -1.50
C LEU A 222 10.12 4.70 -2.11
N CYS A 223 9.68 3.87 -3.05
CA CYS A 223 10.59 2.94 -3.69
C CYS A 223 11.59 3.69 -4.58
N GLN A 224 12.83 3.18 -4.63
CA GLN A 224 13.91 3.77 -5.42
C GLN A 224 13.55 3.86 -6.91
N ARG A 225 12.85 2.87 -7.47
CA ARG A 225 12.45 2.83 -8.89
C ARG A 225 11.53 3.99 -9.26
N HIS A 226 10.46 4.23 -8.48
CA HIS A 226 9.57 5.36 -8.70
C HIS A 226 10.28 6.69 -8.50
N GLN A 227 11.16 6.81 -7.49
CA GLN A 227 11.86 8.05 -7.22
C GLN A 227 12.92 8.37 -8.28
N ASN A 228 13.67 7.37 -8.76
CA ASN A 228 14.64 7.54 -9.85
C ASN A 228 13.93 7.87 -11.16
N MET A 229 12.81 7.21 -11.47
CA MET A 229 12.02 7.57 -12.62
C MET A 229 11.46 8.99 -12.50
N ALA A 230 10.94 9.39 -11.33
CA ALA A 230 10.47 10.76 -11.11
C ALA A 230 11.57 11.81 -11.30
N LEU A 231 12.81 11.53 -10.90
CA LEU A 231 13.94 12.42 -11.15
C LEU A 231 14.25 12.51 -12.66
N LYS A 232 14.28 11.39 -13.37
CA LYS A 232 14.48 11.34 -14.83
C LYS A 232 13.35 12.07 -15.59
N VAL A 233 12.09 11.88 -15.19
CA VAL A 233 10.94 12.59 -15.78
C VAL A 233 10.99 14.09 -15.51
N ARG A 234 11.53 14.54 -14.37
CA ARG A 234 11.78 15.98 -14.14
C ARG A 234 12.82 16.53 -15.11
N THR A 235 13.89 15.78 -15.40
CA THR A 235 14.85 16.15 -16.44
C THR A 235 14.16 16.23 -17.80
N LEU A 236 13.38 15.23 -18.20
CA LEU A 236 12.62 15.26 -19.46
C LEU A 236 11.68 16.46 -19.56
N LYS A 237 11.03 16.85 -18.44
CA LYS A 237 10.19 18.04 -18.40
C LYS A 237 11.00 19.34 -18.51
N ALA A 238 12.16 19.42 -17.88
CA ALA A 238 13.05 20.57 -18.00
C ALA A 238 13.56 20.76 -19.44
N LEU A 239 13.74 19.65 -20.17
CA LEU A 239 14.07 19.60 -21.59
C LEU A 239 12.84 19.78 -22.52
N ASN A 240 11.67 20.13 -21.98
CA ASN A 240 10.41 20.29 -22.72
C ASN A 240 9.92 19.05 -23.52
N ILE A 241 10.43 17.85 -23.21
CA ILE A 241 10.01 16.59 -23.87
C ILE A 241 8.60 16.18 -23.44
N THR A 242 8.29 16.39 -22.16
CA THR A 242 7.00 16.04 -21.55
C THR A 242 6.47 17.18 -20.68
N THR A 243 5.15 17.25 -20.51
CA THR A 243 4.50 18.24 -19.65
C THR A 243 4.29 17.74 -18.22
N THR A 244 4.29 16.41 -18.02
CA THR A 244 4.06 15.79 -16.71
C THR A 244 5.35 15.63 -15.91
N SER A 245 5.22 15.69 -14.58
CA SER A 245 6.29 15.31 -13.64
C SER A 245 6.01 13.97 -12.97
N ASN A 246 4.94 13.28 -13.38
CA ASN A 246 4.50 12.02 -12.81
C ASN A 246 4.91 10.85 -13.74
N PRO A 247 5.77 9.94 -13.25
CA PRO A 247 6.17 8.73 -13.98
C PRO A 247 5.00 7.88 -14.51
N ASP A 248 3.98 7.63 -13.68
CA ASP A 248 2.82 6.81 -14.05
C ASP A 248 1.99 7.46 -15.16
N GLN A 249 1.96 8.79 -15.20
CA GLN A 249 1.27 9.52 -16.25
C GLN A 249 2.07 9.49 -17.55
N LEU A 250 3.40 9.60 -17.48
CA LEU A 250 4.27 9.55 -18.67
C LEU A 250 4.06 8.24 -19.41
N ILE A 251 4.14 7.10 -18.72
CA ILE A 251 3.99 5.77 -19.34
C ILE A 251 2.59 5.52 -19.95
N ARG A 252 1.58 6.31 -19.55
CA ARG A 252 0.22 6.24 -20.13
C ARG A 252 0.03 7.17 -21.32
N GLN A 253 0.79 8.25 -21.40
CA GLN A 253 0.60 9.31 -22.38
C GLN A 253 1.55 9.24 -23.57
N MET A 254 2.73 8.65 -23.37
CA MET A 254 3.75 8.59 -24.40
C MET A 254 4.31 7.16 -24.55
N THR A 255 4.65 6.81 -25.78
CA THR A 255 5.42 5.59 -26.06
C THR A 255 6.91 5.84 -25.83
N ASP A 256 7.68 4.76 -25.70
CA ASP A 256 9.12 4.86 -25.48
C ASP A 256 9.80 5.47 -26.71
N GLU A 257 9.32 5.15 -27.92
CA GLU A 257 9.80 5.69 -29.19
C GLU A 257 9.55 7.21 -29.30
N GLU A 258 8.39 7.70 -28.87
CA GLU A 258 8.09 9.14 -28.86
C GLU A 258 9.00 9.93 -27.92
N VAL A 259 9.33 9.35 -26.76
CA VAL A 259 10.26 9.95 -25.80
C VAL A 259 11.67 9.98 -26.41
N LEU A 260 12.10 8.88 -27.02
CA LEU A 260 13.42 8.75 -27.63
C LEU A 260 13.61 9.67 -28.84
N ALA A 261 12.61 9.78 -29.71
CA ALA A 261 12.63 10.69 -30.87
C ALA A 261 12.87 12.14 -30.44
N LYS A 262 12.18 12.58 -29.38
CA LYS A 262 12.36 13.92 -28.82
C LYS A 262 13.71 14.10 -28.13
N ILE A 263 14.27 13.05 -27.50
CA ILE A 263 15.63 13.10 -26.98
C ILE A 263 16.62 13.29 -28.14
N THR A 264 16.42 12.61 -29.27
CA THR A 264 17.28 12.75 -30.46
C THR A 264 17.16 14.09 -31.18
N GLU A 265 16.13 14.90 -30.89
CA GLU A 265 15.95 16.26 -31.43
C GLU A 265 16.62 17.35 -30.58
N LEU A 266 17.12 17.04 -29.38
CA LEU A 266 17.73 18.03 -28.48
C LEU A 266 19.03 18.63 -29.06
N GLU A 267 19.23 19.94 -28.88
CA GLU A 267 20.47 20.63 -29.28
C GLU A 267 21.65 20.32 -28.34
N ASP A 268 21.37 20.05 -27.06
CA ASP A 268 22.39 19.76 -26.04
C ASP A 268 23.00 18.36 -26.21
N GLU A 269 24.32 18.29 -26.39
CA GLU A 269 25.06 17.02 -26.47
C GLU A 269 25.21 16.33 -25.10
N LYS A 270 25.20 17.09 -24.00
CA LYS A 270 25.34 16.56 -22.63
C LYS A 270 24.13 16.89 -21.79
N ILE A 271 23.54 15.87 -21.18
CA ILE A 271 22.34 15.98 -20.37
C ILE A 271 22.66 15.69 -18.91
N LYS A 272 22.36 16.66 -18.04
CA LYS A 272 22.49 16.52 -16.58
C LYS A 272 21.19 15.97 -16.00
N TYR A 273 21.30 14.90 -15.22
CA TYR A 273 20.16 14.28 -14.54
C TYR A 273 20.52 13.89 -13.11
N SER A 274 19.53 13.50 -12.32
CA SER A 274 19.75 13.07 -10.94
C SER A 274 19.15 11.70 -10.70
N GLU A 275 19.79 10.91 -9.84
CA GLU A 275 19.25 9.63 -9.42
C GLU A 275 19.78 9.21 -8.04
N TRP A 276 19.02 8.37 -7.35
CA TRP A 276 19.47 7.71 -6.13
C TRP A 276 20.39 6.54 -6.47
N LYS A 277 21.62 6.61 -5.96
CA LYS A 277 22.66 5.58 -6.06
C LYS A 277 23.28 5.30 -4.69
N ARG A 278 23.81 4.09 -4.49
CA ARG A 278 24.68 3.80 -3.34
C ARG A 278 26.04 4.39 -3.64
N VAL A 279 26.51 5.25 -2.76
CA VAL A 279 27.82 5.90 -2.84
C VAL A 279 28.58 5.55 -1.58
N ASP A 280 29.85 5.24 -1.73
CA ASP A 280 30.75 5.07 -0.60
C ASP A 280 31.02 6.43 0.04
N VAL A 281 30.70 6.55 1.33
CA VAL A 281 30.93 7.75 2.12
C VAL A 281 31.85 7.37 3.26
N GLU A 282 32.99 8.04 3.34
CA GLU A 282 33.91 7.90 4.46
C GLU A 282 33.33 8.60 5.70
N GLU A 283 33.13 7.84 6.77
CA GLU A 283 32.65 8.37 8.04
C GLU A 283 33.49 7.81 9.18
N LYS A 284 34.31 8.67 9.80
CA LYS A 284 35.24 8.31 10.88
C LYS A 284 36.26 7.23 10.48
N GLY A 285 36.82 7.31 9.27
CA GLY A 285 37.83 6.36 8.77
C GLY A 285 37.29 4.99 8.37
N MET A 286 35.95 4.80 8.31
CA MET A 286 35.33 3.60 7.75
C MET A 286 34.47 3.96 6.55
N MET A 287 34.67 3.23 5.45
CA MET A 287 33.84 3.35 4.24
C MET A 287 32.46 2.76 4.50
N LYS A 288 31.41 3.58 4.35
CA LYS A 288 30.01 3.15 4.46
C LYS A 288 29.25 3.47 3.18
N LYS A 289 28.64 2.45 2.58
CA LYS A 289 27.69 2.63 1.47
C LYS A 289 26.43 3.35 1.97
N ARG A 290 26.17 4.56 1.47
CA ARG A 290 24.95 5.33 1.75
C ARG A 290 24.17 5.61 0.47
N MET A 291 22.84 5.62 0.57
CA MET A 291 21.98 6.04 -0.53
C MET A 291 21.95 7.57 -0.61
N ASN A 292 22.48 8.13 -1.69
CA ASN A 292 22.49 9.57 -1.95
C ASN A 292 21.87 9.87 -3.32
N VAL A 293 21.33 11.09 -3.47
CA VAL A 293 21.00 11.63 -4.79
C VAL A 293 22.30 12.14 -5.40
N VAL A 294 22.67 11.60 -6.55
CA VAL A 294 23.86 11.98 -7.29
C VAL A 294 23.42 12.73 -8.54
N GLN A 295 24.16 13.79 -8.89
CA GLN A 295 24.05 14.42 -10.20
C GLN A 295 24.95 13.68 -11.17
N CYS A 296 24.36 13.17 -12.25
CA CYS A 296 25.03 12.47 -13.31
C CYS A 296 24.97 13.30 -14.60
N GLU A 297 25.93 13.08 -15.48
CA GLU A 297 25.98 13.65 -16.81
C GLU A 297 26.19 12.50 -17.79
N ALA A 298 25.43 12.49 -18.88
CA ALA A 298 25.56 11.53 -19.96
C ALA A 298 25.40 12.25 -21.29
N ASN A 299 25.99 11.72 -22.36
CA ASN A 299 25.70 12.26 -23.68
C ASN A 299 24.25 11.93 -24.09
N LYS A 300 23.76 12.59 -25.14
CA LYS A 300 22.38 12.43 -25.63
C LYS A 300 22.02 10.98 -26.00
N GLN A 301 22.93 10.23 -26.63
CA GLN A 301 22.70 8.84 -27.04
C GLN A 301 22.69 7.87 -25.85
N GLU A 302 23.62 8.04 -24.92
CA GLU A 302 23.70 7.32 -23.64
C GLU A 302 22.46 7.59 -22.80
N PHE A 303 22.05 8.87 -22.70
CA PHE A 303 20.85 9.26 -21.96
C PHE A 303 19.59 8.66 -22.60
N GLY A 304 19.48 8.66 -23.92
CA GLY A 304 18.40 7.97 -24.64
C GLY A 304 18.33 6.48 -24.30
N THR A 305 19.47 5.78 -24.38
CA THR A 305 19.56 4.35 -24.02
C THR A 305 19.17 4.11 -22.56
N LEU A 306 19.66 4.95 -21.65
CA LEU A 306 19.36 4.90 -20.21
C LEU A 306 17.87 5.13 -19.92
N ILE A 307 17.23 6.10 -20.60
CA ILE A 307 15.79 6.37 -20.50
C ILE A 307 14.99 5.18 -21.02
N ARG A 308 15.37 4.59 -22.17
CA ARG A 308 14.71 3.41 -22.73
C ARG A 308 14.71 2.24 -21.74
N THR A 309 15.88 1.90 -21.22
CA THR A 309 16.02 0.82 -20.22
C THR A 309 15.22 1.13 -18.97
N SER A 310 15.32 2.36 -18.46
CA SER A 310 14.59 2.79 -17.27
C SER A 310 13.06 2.71 -17.46
N LEU A 311 12.54 3.11 -18.63
CA LEU A 311 11.11 3.06 -18.95
C LEU A 311 10.59 1.63 -19.01
N ASN A 312 11.31 0.75 -19.71
CA ASN A 312 10.99 -0.68 -19.78
C ASN A 312 10.92 -1.33 -18.38
N GLU A 313 11.95 -1.12 -17.56
CA GLU A 313 11.99 -1.63 -16.19
C GLU A 313 10.88 -1.04 -15.32
N PHE A 314 10.59 0.26 -15.49
CA PHE A 314 9.56 0.94 -14.72
C PHE A 314 8.16 0.47 -15.10
N ARG A 315 7.86 0.25 -16.38
CA ARG A 315 6.59 -0.34 -16.83
C ARG A 315 6.39 -1.72 -16.24
N ALA A 316 7.41 -2.58 -16.31
CA ALA A 316 7.37 -3.91 -15.72
C ALA A 316 7.17 -3.85 -14.19
N HIS A 317 7.82 -2.91 -13.52
CA HIS A 317 7.65 -2.65 -12.09
C HIS A 317 6.22 -2.21 -11.74
N VAL A 318 5.67 -1.21 -12.43
CA VAL A 318 4.29 -0.73 -12.21
C VAL A 318 3.27 -1.84 -12.46
N TYR A 319 3.46 -2.63 -13.52
CA TYR A 319 2.62 -3.79 -13.82
C TYR A 319 2.63 -4.81 -12.67
N ARG A 320 3.80 -5.16 -12.13
CA ARG A 320 3.91 -6.10 -11.01
C ARG A 320 3.27 -5.56 -9.74
N VAL A 321 3.47 -4.28 -9.41
CA VAL A 321 2.79 -3.63 -8.28
C VAL A 321 1.27 -3.80 -8.40
N GLN A 322 0.70 -3.36 -9.54
CA GLN A 322 -0.74 -3.41 -9.77
C GLN A 322 -1.28 -4.84 -9.71
N THR A 323 -0.61 -5.77 -10.39
CA THR A 323 -0.99 -7.18 -10.44
C THR A 323 -0.96 -7.80 -9.04
N GLN A 324 0.10 -7.58 -8.25
CA GLN A 324 0.19 -8.15 -6.90
C GLN A 324 -0.96 -7.68 -6.00
N TYR A 325 -1.26 -6.38 -6.00
CA TYR A 325 -2.36 -5.83 -5.21
C TYR A 325 -3.73 -6.37 -5.67
N GLU A 326 -3.96 -6.48 -6.98
CA GLU A 326 -5.18 -7.05 -7.55
C GLU A 326 -5.37 -8.52 -7.16
N GLN A 327 -4.29 -9.31 -7.21
CA GLN A 327 -4.33 -10.74 -6.91
C GLN A 327 -4.55 -11.01 -5.41
N ILE A 328 -3.90 -10.23 -4.55
CA ILE A 328 -4.15 -10.28 -3.10
C ILE A 328 -5.58 -9.87 -2.77
N ARG A 329 -6.13 -8.87 -3.47
CA ARG A 329 -7.54 -8.48 -3.35
C ARG A 329 -8.46 -9.62 -3.74
N THR A 330 -8.19 -10.25 -4.90
CA THR A 330 -8.97 -11.40 -5.39
C THR A 330 -9.00 -12.52 -4.37
N LEU A 331 -7.86 -12.82 -3.74
CA LEU A 331 -7.77 -13.81 -2.66
C LEU A 331 -8.57 -13.40 -1.42
N LYS A 332 -8.52 -12.13 -0.99
CA LYS A 332 -9.31 -11.64 0.17
C LYS A 332 -10.83 -11.72 -0.09
N GLU A 333 -11.27 -11.30 -1.27
CA GLU A 333 -12.70 -11.33 -1.66
C GLU A 333 -13.22 -12.77 -1.79
N ASN A 334 -12.41 -13.64 -2.41
CA ASN A 334 -12.79 -15.02 -2.71
C ASN A 334 -12.14 -16.06 -1.80
N LEU A 335 -11.79 -15.69 -0.56
CA LEU A 335 -11.11 -16.60 0.37
C LEU A 335 -11.95 -17.85 0.60
N PRO A 336 -11.45 -19.06 0.27
CA PRO A 336 -12.20 -20.30 0.46
C PRO A 336 -12.40 -20.62 1.95
N LYS A 337 -13.39 -21.48 2.24
CA LYS A 337 -13.53 -22.01 3.60
C LYS A 337 -12.25 -22.73 4.03
N TYR A 338 -11.94 -22.68 5.33
CA TYR A 338 -10.76 -23.32 5.90
C TYR A 338 -9.41 -22.82 5.37
N ASN A 339 -9.40 -21.71 4.62
CA ASN A 339 -8.17 -21.06 4.18
C ASN A 339 -8.01 -19.77 4.98
N VAL A 340 -6.76 -19.45 5.32
CA VAL A 340 -6.42 -18.27 6.11
C VAL A 340 -5.35 -17.49 5.37
N ILE A 341 -5.48 -16.16 5.35
CA ILE A 341 -4.45 -15.28 4.82
C ILE A 341 -3.65 -14.71 5.98
N CYS A 342 -2.33 -14.84 5.91
CA CYS A 342 -1.42 -14.33 6.92
C CYS A 342 -0.53 -13.26 6.31
N GLN A 343 -0.86 -11.99 6.53
CA GLN A 343 0.01 -10.89 6.15
C GLN A 343 0.97 -10.59 7.30
N MET A 344 2.27 -10.54 7.06
CA MET A 344 3.25 -10.31 8.11
C MET A 344 4.41 -9.44 7.66
N ASP A 345 4.96 -8.65 8.57
CA ASP A 345 6.11 -7.79 8.31
C ASP A 345 6.92 -7.51 9.59
N PHE A 346 8.19 -7.13 9.44
CA PHE A 346 8.97 -6.60 10.56
C PHE A 346 8.70 -5.11 10.72
N ALA A 347 8.26 -4.71 11.91
CA ALA A 347 8.30 -3.30 12.25
C ALA A 347 9.75 -2.93 12.61
N GLU A 348 10.15 -1.71 12.27
CA GLU A 348 11.43 -1.15 12.76
C GLU A 348 11.52 -1.31 14.28
N ASN A 349 12.68 -1.80 14.76
CA ASN A 349 12.90 -2.14 16.15
C ASN A 349 12.54 -0.97 17.08
N TYR A 350 11.91 -1.30 18.20
CA TYR A 350 11.57 -0.34 19.23
C TYR A 350 12.78 -0.13 20.13
N SER A 351 13.36 1.07 20.11
CA SER A 351 14.36 1.48 21.11
C SER A 351 13.65 1.79 22.43
N CYS A 352 14.04 1.12 23.50
CA CYS A 352 13.63 1.47 24.86
C CYS A 352 14.23 2.83 25.21
N VAL A 353 13.38 3.80 25.60
CA VAL A 353 13.80 5.15 25.97
C VAL A 353 13.20 5.49 27.33
N HIS A 354 13.98 6.07 28.24
CA HIS A 354 13.50 6.52 29.55
C HIS A 354 13.00 7.97 29.51
N ALA A 355 12.07 8.34 30.40
CA ALA A 355 11.61 9.73 30.53
C ALA A 355 12.71 10.63 31.15
N ASP A 356 13.41 10.11 32.16
CA ASP A 356 14.52 10.75 32.86
C ASP A 356 15.82 10.00 32.57
N GLU A 357 16.30 10.09 31.33
CA GLU A 357 17.42 9.29 30.82
C GLU A 357 18.77 9.98 31.15
N VAL A 358 19.65 9.30 31.88
CA VAL A 358 21.03 9.80 32.14
C VAL A 358 21.86 9.76 30.85
N GLN A 359 22.82 10.69 30.70
CA GLN A 359 23.60 10.86 29.47
C GLN A 359 24.31 9.57 28.99
N SER A 360 24.74 8.70 29.91
CA SER A 360 25.36 7.40 29.60
C SER A 360 24.40 6.39 28.96
N ALA A 361 23.11 6.42 29.31
CA ALA A 361 22.08 5.53 28.75
C ALA A 361 21.65 5.93 27.32
N TYR A 362 22.13 7.06 26.80
CA TYR A 362 21.84 7.51 25.43
C TYR A 362 22.49 6.61 24.36
N PHE A 363 23.62 5.97 24.68
CA PHE A 363 24.44 5.20 23.71
C PHE A 363 24.18 3.69 23.72
N ASP A 364 23.55 3.13 24.76
CA ASP A 364 23.31 1.69 24.91
C ASP A 364 21.82 1.41 25.17
N LYS A 365 21.00 1.58 24.12
CA LYS A 365 19.56 1.39 24.21
C LYS A 365 19.19 -0.04 23.83
N ALA A 366 18.57 -0.76 24.76
CA ALA A 366 17.94 -2.03 24.47
C ALA A 366 16.92 -1.87 23.33
N SER A 367 16.98 -2.76 22.34
CA SER A 367 16.08 -2.76 21.19
C SER A 367 15.15 -3.97 21.24
N VAL A 368 13.87 -3.75 20.98
CA VAL A 368 12.85 -4.79 20.93
C VAL A 368 12.46 -5.04 19.47
N THR A 369 12.53 -6.30 19.04
CA THR A 369 12.04 -6.70 17.72
C THR A 369 10.53 -6.86 17.78
N LEU A 370 9.83 -6.19 16.86
CA LEU A 370 8.39 -6.29 16.73
C LEU A 370 8.03 -6.82 15.34
N HIS A 371 7.21 -7.85 15.31
CA HIS A 371 6.73 -8.46 14.06
C HIS A 371 5.21 -8.54 14.06
N PRO A 372 4.53 -7.52 13.52
CA PRO A 372 3.09 -7.52 13.37
C PRO A 372 2.63 -8.52 12.32
N VAL A 373 1.56 -9.25 12.66
CA VAL A 373 0.87 -10.18 11.78
C VAL A 373 -0.60 -9.81 11.73
N VAL A 374 -1.20 -9.81 10.54
CA VAL A 374 -2.62 -9.59 10.33
C VAL A 374 -3.21 -10.80 9.61
N LEU A 375 -4.03 -11.53 10.33
CA LEU A 375 -4.72 -12.72 9.86
C LEU A 375 -6.09 -12.34 9.32
N TYR A 376 -6.46 -12.90 8.17
CA TYR A 376 -7.80 -12.82 7.59
C TYR A 376 -8.39 -14.22 7.44
N TYR A 377 -9.64 -14.39 7.85
CA TYR A 377 -10.31 -15.68 7.89
C TYR A 377 -11.83 -15.52 7.72
N LYS A 378 -12.51 -16.62 7.36
CA LYS A 378 -13.98 -16.67 7.35
C LYS A 378 -14.46 -17.58 8.47
N VAL A 379 -15.51 -17.15 9.17
CA VAL A 379 -16.18 -17.93 10.21
C VAL A 379 -17.31 -18.74 9.56
N ASP A 380 -17.53 -19.97 10.02
CA ASP A 380 -18.61 -20.80 9.48
C ASP A 380 -19.98 -20.14 9.69
N GLY A 381 -20.75 -20.06 8.60
CA GLY A 381 -22.04 -19.39 8.57
C GLY A 381 -21.98 -17.88 8.32
N ASP A 382 -20.79 -17.27 8.29
CA ASP A 382 -20.60 -15.87 7.94
C ASP A 382 -19.98 -15.72 6.54
N ILE A 383 -20.53 -14.79 5.77
CA ILE A 383 -20.03 -14.43 4.43
C ILE A 383 -18.88 -13.41 4.55
N ASN A 384 -18.83 -12.67 5.66
CA ASN A 384 -17.88 -11.60 5.86
C ASN A 384 -16.47 -12.12 6.16
N LEU A 385 -15.47 -11.39 5.67
CA LEU A 385 -14.07 -11.60 5.99
C LEU A 385 -13.77 -10.98 7.36
N HIS A 386 -13.35 -11.82 8.30
CA HIS A 386 -12.89 -11.40 9.62
C HIS A 386 -11.38 -11.18 9.61
N HIS A 387 -10.90 -10.37 10.54
CA HIS A 387 -9.46 -10.18 10.73
C HIS A 387 -9.09 -10.19 12.22
N LYS A 388 -7.86 -10.63 12.51
CA LYS A 388 -7.25 -10.55 13.84
C LYS A 388 -5.77 -10.24 13.71
N SER A 389 -5.27 -9.34 14.54
CA SER A 389 -3.89 -8.89 14.53
C SER A 389 -3.11 -9.47 15.70
N PHE A 390 -1.85 -9.78 15.45
CA PHE A 390 -0.88 -10.24 16.43
C PHE A 390 0.34 -9.34 16.37
N VAL A 391 1.00 -9.17 17.51
CA VAL A 391 2.29 -8.50 17.61
C VAL A 391 3.26 -9.45 18.30
N PHE A 392 4.14 -10.05 17.52
CA PHE A 392 5.25 -10.81 18.06
C PHE A 392 6.30 -9.86 18.64
N VAL A 393 6.75 -10.15 19.85
CA VAL A 393 7.75 -9.39 20.60
C VAL A 393 8.92 -10.33 20.88
N SER A 394 10.13 -9.92 20.53
CA SER A 394 11.32 -10.76 20.71
C SER A 394 12.55 -9.94 21.12
N ASP A 395 13.44 -10.59 21.87
CA ASP A 395 14.80 -10.18 22.20
C ASP A 395 15.83 -10.62 21.15
N GLU A 396 15.42 -11.33 20.08
CA GLU A 396 16.26 -11.60 18.91
C GLU A 396 16.29 -10.37 17.98
N PRO A 397 17.44 -9.68 17.82
CA PRO A 397 17.53 -8.51 16.94
C PRO A 397 17.55 -8.89 15.45
N GLY A 398 17.84 -10.15 15.12
CA GLY A 398 17.99 -10.64 13.75
C GLY A 398 16.67 -10.67 12.97
N HIS A 399 16.62 -9.89 11.90
CA HIS A 399 15.55 -9.96 10.89
C HIS A 399 15.94 -10.99 9.81
N ASN A 400 15.73 -12.27 10.11
CA ASN A 400 16.11 -13.37 9.23
C ASN A 400 15.02 -14.45 9.14
N SER A 401 15.18 -15.42 8.23
CA SER A 401 14.22 -16.50 8.01
C SER A 401 14.01 -17.42 9.22
N SER A 402 15.01 -17.60 10.07
CA SER A 402 14.88 -18.45 11.27
C SER A 402 14.03 -17.80 12.35
N THR A 403 14.14 -16.48 12.53
CA THR A 403 13.22 -15.71 13.36
C THR A 403 11.78 -15.80 12.83
N VAL A 404 11.58 -15.66 11.51
CA VAL A 404 10.25 -15.81 10.88
C VAL A 404 9.68 -17.21 11.11
N TYR A 405 10.49 -18.26 10.94
CA TYR A 405 10.07 -19.64 11.19
C TYR A 405 9.68 -19.86 12.65
N ALA A 406 10.44 -19.32 13.61
CA ALA A 406 10.08 -19.38 15.04
C ALA A 406 8.73 -18.70 15.32
N PHE A 407 8.45 -17.55 14.69
CA PHE A 407 7.15 -16.89 14.82
C PHE A 407 6.02 -17.70 14.22
N ILE A 408 6.24 -18.33 13.05
CA ILE A 408 5.25 -19.22 12.42
C ILE A 408 4.93 -20.41 13.33
N LYS A 409 5.93 -21.03 13.98
CA LYS A 409 5.71 -22.14 14.93
C LYS A 409 4.77 -21.76 16.07
N ASP A 410 4.89 -20.55 16.60
CA ASP A 410 3.99 -20.06 17.66
C ASP A 410 2.66 -19.51 17.10
N LEU A 411 2.62 -19.11 15.82
CA LEU A 411 1.43 -18.58 15.15
C LEU A 411 0.42 -19.67 14.77
N ILE A 412 0.87 -20.80 14.21
CA ILE A 412 -0.03 -21.85 13.72
C ILE A 412 -1.01 -22.35 14.79
N PRO A 413 -0.57 -22.66 16.04
CA PRO A 413 -1.49 -23.04 17.10
C PRO A 413 -2.54 -21.95 17.40
N LYS A 414 -2.18 -20.66 17.26
CA LYS A 414 -3.10 -19.54 17.43
C LYS A 414 -4.09 -19.42 16.29
N ILE A 415 -3.68 -19.72 15.07
CA ILE A 415 -4.59 -19.82 13.92
C ILE A 415 -5.61 -20.91 14.16
N LEU A 416 -5.19 -22.10 14.61
CA LEU A 416 -6.10 -23.21 14.90
C LEU A 416 -7.06 -22.92 16.07
N GLN A 417 -6.66 -22.10 17.04
CA GLN A 417 -7.59 -21.63 18.09
C GLN A 417 -8.69 -20.70 17.54
N ILE A 418 -8.40 -19.93 16.49
CA ILE A 418 -9.36 -18.97 15.90
C ILE A 418 -10.19 -19.62 14.80
N ALA A 419 -9.56 -20.46 13.98
CA ALA A 419 -10.15 -21.16 12.86
C ALA A 419 -9.72 -22.64 12.91
N PRO A 420 -10.41 -23.46 13.73
CA PRO A 420 -10.02 -24.86 14.00
C PRO A 420 -9.94 -25.76 12.77
N GLY A 421 -10.73 -25.48 11.74
CA GLY A 421 -10.75 -26.28 10.51
C GLY A 421 -9.69 -25.89 9.47
N THR A 422 -8.71 -25.04 9.79
CA THR A 422 -7.75 -24.50 8.80
C THR A 422 -7.00 -25.63 8.06
N LYS A 423 -7.04 -25.60 6.72
CA LYS A 423 -6.37 -26.54 5.82
C LYS A 423 -5.22 -25.91 5.04
N ALA A 424 -5.24 -24.59 4.84
CA ALA A 424 -4.22 -23.88 4.09
C ALA A 424 -3.97 -22.47 4.65
N VAL A 425 -2.71 -22.04 4.63
CA VAL A 425 -2.28 -20.68 4.98
C VAL A 425 -1.61 -20.01 3.79
N HIS A 426 -2.11 -18.84 3.41
CA HIS A 426 -1.53 -18.01 2.35
C HIS A 426 -0.73 -16.87 3.00
N TYR A 427 0.59 -17.00 2.98
CA TYR A 427 1.49 -15.97 3.50
C TYR A 427 1.66 -14.84 2.50
N ILE A 428 1.54 -13.59 2.99
CA ILE A 428 1.74 -12.38 2.20
C ILE A 428 2.77 -11.49 2.92
N THR A 429 3.92 -11.28 2.31
CA THR A 429 5.04 -10.55 2.94
C THR A 429 5.69 -9.58 1.97
N ASP A 430 6.53 -8.67 2.48
CA ASP A 430 7.50 -7.99 1.62
C ASP A 430 8.57 -8.98 1.13
N SER A 431 9.41 -8.55 0.19
CA SER A 431 10.37 -9.39 -0.50
C SER A 431 11.86 -9.29 -0.06
N PRO A 432 12.26 -8.83 1.15
CA PRO A 432 13.65 -8.90 1.58
C PRO A 432 14.19 -10.34 1.59
N THR A 433 15.36 -10.54 1.01
CA THR A 433 15.99 -11.87 0.88
C THR A 433 16.46 -12.44 2.20
N SER A 434 16.93 -11.61 3.13
CA SER A 434 17.33 -12.09 4.46
C SER A 434 16.16 -12.69 5.25
N GLN A 435 14.94 -12.20 5.02
CA GLN A 435 13.75 -12.50 5.83
C GLN A 435 12.83 -13.51 5.16
N TYR A 436 12.16 -13.11 4.07
CA TYR A 436 11.01 -13.84 3.53
C TYR A 436 11.28 -14.48 2.17
N ARG A 437 12.17 -13.91 1.36
CA ARG A 437 12.38 -14.35 -0.03
C ARG A 437 13.72 -15.03 -0.20
N ASN A 438 13.82 -16.26 0.31
CA ASN A 438 15.02 -17.07 0.25
C ASN A 438 14.71 -18.57 0.22
N LYS A 439 15.77 -19.35 -0.03
CA LYS A 439 15.74 -20.81 -0.09
C LYS A 439 15.09 -21.49 1.10
N TYR A 440 15.28 -20.97 2.32
CA TYR A 440 14.74 -21.60 3.53
C TYR A 440 13.23 -21.43 3.60
N ILE A 441 12.71 -20.26 3.24
CA ILE A 441 11.27 -20.03 3.16
C ILE A 441 10.64 -20.84 2.02
N PHE A 442 11.31 -20.95 0.87
CA PHE A 442 10.81 -21.79 -0.22
C PHE A 442 10.71 -23.27 0.17
N HIS A 443 11.68 -23.76 0.94
CA HIS A 443 11.64 -25.11 1.49
C HIS A 443 10.61 -25.25 2.62
N LEU A 444 10.44 -24.23 3.46
CA LEU A 444 9.37 -24.20 4.47
C LEU A 444 7.98 -24.38 3.83
N VAL A 445 7.73 -23.77 2.67
CA VAL A 445 6.46 -23.92 1.93
C VAL A 445 6.15 -25.38 1.59
N THR A 446 7.15 -26.18 1.22
CA THR A 446 6.94 -27.60 0.90
C THR A 446 6.86 -28.48 2.15
N LEU A 447 7.59 -28.13 3.21
CA LEU A 447 7.55 -28.86 4.49
C LEU A 447 6.36 -28.49 5.36
N HIS A 448 5.64 -27.41 5.07
CA HIS A 448 4.61 -26.85 5.95
C HIS A 448 3.55 -27.90 6.37
N GLY A 449 3.09 -28.73 5.42
CA GLY A 449 2.12 -29.79 5.72
C GLY A 449 2.66 -30.87 6.66
N MET A 450 3.96 -31.16 6.62
CA MET A 450 4.60 -32.11 7.53
C MET A 450 4.85 -31.49 8.91
N LEU A 451 5.23 -30.22 8.95
CA LEU A 451 5.57 -29.50 10.19
C LEU A 451 4.34 -29.09 11.00
N PHE A 452 3.19 -28.95 10.34
CA PHE A 452 1.97 -28.36 10.91
C PHE A 452 0.72 -29.19 10.61
N ASP A 453 0.77 -30.49 10.89
CA ASP A 453 -0.39 -31.41 10.90
C ASP A 453 -1.27 -31.37 9.64
N GLY A 454 -0.65 -31.36 8.46
CA GLY A 454 -1.32 -31.42 7.17
C GLY A 454 -1.76 -30.06 6.59
N ILE A 455 -1.48 -28.95 7.28
CA ILE A 455 -1.81 -27.61 6.78
C ILE A 455 -0.86 -27.24 5.64
N THR A 456 -1.38 -26.97 4.45
CA THR A 456 -0.54 -26.54 3.32
C THR A 456 -0.26 -25.03 3.39
N ALA A 457 0.80 -24.59 2.71
CA ALA A 457 1.12 -23.18 2.62
C ALA A 457 1.30 -22.73 1.18
N SER A 458 1.02 -21.45 0.91
CA SER A 458 1.56 -20.74 -0.25
C SER A 458 2.18 -19.43 0.21
N TRP A 459 3.14 -18.92 -0.56
CA TRP A 459 3.83 -17.68 -0.24
C TRP A 459 3.75 -16.69 -1.40
N HIS A 460 3.31 -15.48 -1.09
CA HIS A 460 3.13 -14.39 -2.03
C HIS A 460 3.87 -13.16 -1.54
N TYR A 461 4.54 -12.47 -2.45
CA TYR A 461 5.37 -11.31 -2.12
C TYR A 461 4.78 -10.04 -2.73
N PHE A 462 4.84 -8.94 -1.99
CA PHE A 462 4.69 -7.62 -2.60
C PHE A 462 5.90 -7.28 -3.47
N GLU A 463 5.71 -6.39 -4.44
CA GLU A 463 6.83 -5.82 -5.18
C GLU A 463 7.69 -4.99 -4.22
N ALA A 464 9.01 -5.12 -4.31
CA ALA A 464 9.97 -4.44 -3.44
C ALA A 464 9.69 -2.93 -3.30
N GLY A 465 9.59 -2.46 -2.05
CA GLY A 465 9.28 -1.07 -1.72
C GLY A 465 7.79 -0.71 -1.77
N HIS A 466 6.93 -1.69 -2.06
CA HIS A 466 5.46 -1.55 -2.08
C HIS A 466 4.76 -2.53 -1.13
N GLY A 467 5.47 -3.16 -0.19
CA GLY A 467 4.89 -4.07 0.81
C GLY A 467 4.14 -3.40 1.98
N LYS A 468 4.00 -2.07 1.96
CA LYS A 468 3.38 -1.32 3.05
C LYS A 468 1.90 -1.68 3.19
N GLY A 469 1.44 -1.89 4.41
CA GLY A 469 0.09 -2.37 4.65
C GLY A 469 -0.38 -2.31 6.09
N PRO A 470 -1.35 -3.16 6.48
CA PRO A 470 -1.92 -3.15 7.82
C PRO A 470 -0.90 -3.50 8.92
N CYS A 471 0.13 -4.29 8.62
CA CYS A 471 1.20 -4.62 9.57
C CYS A 471 1.96 -3.37 10.05
N ASP A 472 2.26 -2.42 9.15
CA ASP A 472 2.84 -1.12 9.51
C ASP A 472 1.94 -0.33 10.48
N GLY A 473 0.62 -0.36 10.24
CA GLY A 473 -0.36 0.31 11.08
C GLY A 473 -0.42 -0.25 12.50
N VAL A 474 -0.39 -1.59 12.61
CA VAL A 474 -0.35 -2.30 13.90
C VAL A 474 0.97 -2.02 14.63
N GLY A 475 2.11 -2.21 13.97
CA GLY A 475 3.42 -1.97 14.56
C GLY A 475 3.64 -0.51 14.97
N GLY A 476 3.26 0.45 14.11
CA GLY A 476 3.33 1.87 14.42
C GLY A 476 2.44 2.27 15.61
N THR A 477 1.26 1.65 15.73
CA THR A 477 0.34 1.89 16.86
C THR A 477 0.88 1.31 18.16
N ALA A 478 1.36 0.06 18.17
CA ALA A 478 1.97 -0.56 19.35
C ALA A 478 3.13 0.29 19.88
N LYS A 479 4.07 0.69 19.00
CA LYS A 479 5.21 1.54 19.36
C LYS A 479 4.78 2.91 19.91
N ARG A 480 3.78 3.54 19.30
CA ARG A 480 3.28 4.86 19.76
C ARG A 480 2.63 4.75 21.13
N LEU A 481 1.83 3.73 21.37
CA LEU A 481 1.17 3.51 22.66
C LEU A 481 2.21 3.25 23.76
N ALA A 482 3.25 2.47 23.47
CA ALA A 482 4.37 2.24 24.39
C ALA A 482 5.08 3.56 24.73
N ASP A 483 5.48 4.34 23.72
CA ASP A 483 6.13 5.64 23.92
C ASP A 483 5.24 6.60 24.73
N MET A 484 3.93 6.60 24.48
CA MET A 484 3.00 7.43 25.23
C MET A 484 2.89 7.01 26.70
N ALA A 485 2.85 5.71 26.98
CA ALA A 485 2.77 5.19 28.34
C ALA A 485 4.05 5.51 29.13
N VAL A 486 5.22 5.34 28.51
CA VAL A 486 6.52 5.68 29.11
C VAL A 486 6.65 7.19 29.35
N ARG A 487 6.29 8.03 28.37
CA ARG A 487 6.32 9.50 28.53
C ARG A 487 5.36 10.03 29.58
N GLN A 488 4.26 9.32 29.83
CA GLN A 488 3.32 9.64 30.89
C GLN A 488 3.76 9.06 32.25
N GLN A 489 4.94 8.44 32.32
CA GLN A 489 5.46 7.76 33.51
C GLN A 489 4.50 6.70 34.08
N LYS A 490 3.67 6.09 33.21
CA LYS A 490 2.72 5.04 33.60
C LYS A 490 3.34 3.65 33.61
N VAL A 491 4.42 3.47 32.85
CA VAL A 491 5.14 2.19 32.72
C VAL A 491 6.60 2.48 32.44
N VAL A 492 7.47 1.58 32.88
CA VAL A 492 8.89 1.56 32.54
C VAL A 492 9.10 0.37 31.61
N ILE A 493 9.61 0.62 30.40
CA ILE A 493 9.92 -0.42 29.41
C ILE A 493 11.42 -0.36 29.14
N GLN A 494 12.17 -1.32 29.68
CA GLN A 494 13.62 -1.41 29.52
C GLN A 494 14.03 -2.65 28.72
N THR A 495 13.23 -3.72 28.78
CA THR A 495 13.51 -4.99 28.10
C THR A 495 12.40 -5.38 27.12
N PRO A 496 12.68 -6.28 26.16
CA PRO A 496 11.66 -6.93 25.33
C PRO A 496 10.55 -7.59 26.16
N VAL A 497 10.89 -8.14 27.34
CA VAL A 497 9.92 -8.75 28.27
C VAL A 497 9.00 -7.69 28.88
N ASP A 498 9.54 -6.52 29.26
CA ASP A 498 8.71 -5.41 29.77
C ASP A 498 7.74 -4.92 28.71
N PHE A 499 8.21 -4.79 27.46
CA PHE A 499 7.36 -4.40 26.34
C PHE A 499 6.23 -5.42 26.15
N PHE A 500 6.53 -6.71 26.23
CA PHE A 500 5.53 -7.77 26.12
C PHE A 500 4.52 -7.73 27.27
N ASN A 501 4.98 -7.64 28.52
CA ASN A 501 4.10 -7.59 29.69
C ASN A 501 3.16 -6.37 29.63
N TRP A 502 3.70 -5.22 29.24
CA TRP A 502 2.89 -4.04 28.97
C TRP A 502 1.93 -4.28 27.80
N GLY A 503 2.39 -4.77 26.66
CA GLY A 503 1.56 -5.05 25.48
C GLY A 503 0.41 -5.99 25.79
N LYS A 504 0.66 -7.03 26.59
CA LYS A 504 -0.35 -7.99 27.07
C LYS A 504 -1.45 -7.32 27.90
N SER A 505 -1.11 -6.30 28.70
CA SER A 505 -2.10 -5.49 29.42
C SER A 505 -2.94 -4.58 28.51
N GLN A 506 -2.49 -4.35 27.27
CA GLN A 506 -3.16 -3.52 26.26
C GLN A 506 -3.91 -4.35 25.22
N GLU A 507 -4.05 -5.66 25.42
CA GLU A 507 -4.78 -6.52 24.50
C GLU A 507 -6.23 -6.08 24.32
N THR A 508 -6.71 -6.25 23.10
CA THR A 508 -8.11 -6.01 22.73
C THR A 508 -8.65 -7.25 22.06
N SER A 509 -9.93 -7.28 21.73
CA SER A 509 -10.51 -8.39 20.95
C SER A 509 -9.76 -8.65 19.62
N ASN A 510 -9.12 -7.60 19.06
CA ASN A 510 -8.53 -7.63 17.74
C ASN A 510 -6.99 -7.67 17.74
N ILE A 511 -6.32 -7.38 18.85
CA ILE A 511 -4.85 -7.34 18.93
C ILE A 511 -4.38 -8.21 20.11
N THR A 512 -3.51 -9.17 19.82
CA THR A 512 -2.88 -10.08 20.80
C THR A 512 -1.36 -9.99 20.72
N TYR A 513 -0.67 -10.03 21.86
CA TYR A 513 0.80 -10.00 21.93
C TYR A 513 1.35 -11.41 22.20
N ILE A 514 2.46 -11.75 21.56
CA ILE A 514 3.13 -13.05 21.74
C ILE A 514 4.62 -12.81 21.95
N PHE A 515 5.17 -13.33 23.05
CA PHE A 515 6.61 -13.26 23.31
C PHE A 515 7.30 -14.50 22.75
N VAL A 516 8.35 -14.28 21.94
CA VAL A 516 9.19 -15.35 21.40
C VAL A 516 10.64 -15.06 21.80
N PRO A 517 11.22 -15.84 22.73
CA PRO A 517 12.59 -15.62 23.18
C PRO A 517 13.61 -16.03 22.12
N LYS A 518 14.79 -15.44 22.20
CA LYS A 518 15.95 -15.72 21.34
C LYS A 518 16.31 -17.20 21.27
N SER A 519 16.14 -17.95 22.35
CA SER A 519 16.37 -19.40 22.37
C SER A 519 15.48 -20.17 21.39
N LYS A 520 14.22 -19.76 21.20
CA LYS A 520 13.33 -20.36 20.19
C LYS A 520 13.80 -20.03 18.77
N CYS A 521 14.24 -18.80 18.52
CA CYS A 521 14.81 -18.39 17.23
C CYS A 521 16.09 -19.18 16.90
N GLN A 522 16.93 -19.46 17.90
CA GLN A 522 18.11 -20.30 17.76
C GLN A 522 17.77 -21.76 17.46
N SER A 523 16.77 -22.33 18.13
CA SER A 523 16.26 -23.68 17.83
C SER A 523 15.76 -23.77 16.39
N ALA A 524 14.94 -22.81 15.96
CA ALA A 524 14.43 -22.72 14.60
C ALA A 524 15.56 -22.60 13.56
N ASN A 525 16.63 -21.88 13.88
CA ASN A 525 17.81 -21.78 13.02
C ASN A 525 18.56 -23.11 12.88
N ASN A 526 18.65 -23.89 13.96
CA ASN A 526 19.30 -25.20 13.92
C ASN A 526 18.47 -26.18 13.06
N GLU A 527 17.15 -26.22 13.25
CA GLU A 527 16.24 -27.01 12.41
C GLU A 527 16.38 -26.64 10.92
N MET A 528 16.38 -25.34 10.60
CA MET A 528 16.51 -24.86 9.22
C MET A 528 17.81 -25.29 8.54
N LYS A 529 18.91 -25.40 9.28
CA LYS A 529 20.20 -25.82 8.74
C LYS A 529 20.19 -27.28 8.27
N GLU A 530 19.30 -28.11 8.81
CA GLU A 530 19.17 -29.52 8.46
C GLU A 530 18.40 -29.72 7.13
N TRP A 531 17.64 -28.72 6.67
CA TRP A 531 16.73 -28.85 5.53
C TRP A 531 17.41 -28.97 4.16
N ASN A 532 18.75 -28.90 4.07
CA ASN A 532 19.48 -28.94 2.80
C ASN A 532 18.91 -27.99 1.72
N ALA A 533 18.45 -26.80 2.13
CA ALA A 533 17.71 -25.90 1.25
C ALA A 533 18.55 -25.43 0.05
N VAL A 534 17.97 -25.59 -1.16
CA VAL A 534 18.58 -25.25 -2.45
C VAL A 534 18.21 -23.83 -2.88
N ALA A 535 19.19 -23.06 -3.38
CA ALA A 535 18.95 -21.73 -3.91
C ALA A 535 18.23 -21.79 -5.27
N VAL A 536 17.23 -20.94 -5.45
CA VAL A 536 16.43 -20.89 -6.67
C VAL A 536 16.90 -19.73 -7.55
N LYS A 537 17.23 -20.02 -8.82
CA LYS A 537 17.67 -18.98 -9.77
C LYS A 537 16.56 -17.97 -10.01
N GLY A 538 16.92 -16.68 -10.06
CA GLY A 538 15.95 -15.60 -10.29
C GLY A 538 15.07 -15.28 -9.07
N THR A 539 15.47 -15.68 -7.85
CA THR A 539 14.72 -15.43 -6.60
C THR A 539 14.20 -13.99 -6.47
N MET A 540 14.96 -13.00 -6.95
CA MET A 540 14.62 -11.57 -6.85
C MET A 540 13.43 -11.12 -7.71
N GLU A 541 13.01 -11.92 -8.67
CA GLU A 541 11.90 -11.62 -9.59
C GLU A 541 10.60 -12.32 -9.18
N LEU A 542 10.69 -13.27 -8.24
CA LEU A 542 9.57 -14.13 -7.85
C LEU A 542 8.64 -13.41 -6.87
N HIS A 543 7.34 -13.55 -7.13
CA HIS A 543 6.27 -13.01 -6.29
C HIS A 543 5.23 -14.06 -5.86
N ALA A 544 5.32 -15.29 -6.36
CA ALA A 544 4.48 -16.38 -5.93
C ALA A 544 5.26 -17.69 -5.89
N VAL A 545 5.09 -18.43 -4.79
CA VAL A 545 5.66 -19.75 -4.55
C VAL A 545 4.56 -20.64 -3.98
N VAL A 546 4.28 -21.74 -4.66
CA VAL A 546 3.25 -22.72 -4.26
C VAL A 546 3.85 -24.13 -4.25
N PRO A 547 3.48 -24.99 -3.30
CA PRO A 547 3.97 -26.37 -3.27
C PRO A 547 3.22 -27.21 -4.31
N ILE A 548 3.95 -28.05 -5.05
CA ILE A 548 3.37 -29.10 -5.89
C ILE A 548 3.51 -30.44 -5.16
N THR A 549 4.73 -30.75 -4.73
CA THR A 549 5.06 -31.95 -3.94
C THR A 549 6.04 -31.57 -2.82
N ARG A 550 6.48 -32.54 -2.02
CA ARG A 550 7.40 -32.34 -0.90
C ARG A 550 8.73 -31.66 -1.28
N ASN A 551 9.20 -31.89 -2.50
CA ASN A 551 10.47 -31.36 -2.99
C ASN A 551 10.30 -30.50 -4.25
N VAL A 552 9.08 -30.21 -4.69
CA VAL A 552 8.83 -29.43 -5.90
C VAL A 552 7.91 -28.26 -5.60
N ILE A 553 8.38 -27.06 -5.93
CA ILE A 553 7.60 -25.84 -5.89
C ILE A 553 7.27 -25.38 -7.31
N SER A 554 6.14 -24.69 -7.47
CA SER A 554 5.87 -23.86 -8.64
C SER A 554 6.13 -22.41 -8.27
N ILE A 555 6.85 -21.69 -9.13
CA ILE A 555 7.22 -20.29 -8.94
C ILE A 555 6.71 -19.43 -10.10
N ARG A 556 6.42 -18.16 -9.82
CA ARG A 556 5.98 -17.20 -10.84
C ARG A 556 6.38 -15.76 -10.48
N ASN A 557 6.55 -14.93 -11.52
CA ASN A 557 6.92 -13.52 -11.40
C ASN A 557 5.79 -12.63 -10.85
N THR A 558 4.54 -13.13 -10.87
CA THR A 558 3.35 -12.53 -10.26
C THR A 558 2.47 -13.63 -9.67
N SER A 559 1.66 -13.28 -8.68
CA SER A 559 0.63 -14.15 -8.11
C SER A 559 -0.52 -14.36 -9.08
N CYS A 560 -1.23 -15.47 -8.96
CA CYS A 560 -2.37 -15.78 -9.81
C CYS A 560 -3.40 -16.61 -9.04
N PHE A 561 -4.54 -16.00 -8.76
CA PHE A 561 -5.71 -16.59 -8.09
C PHE A 561 -6.91 -16.67 -9.05
N CYS A 562 -6.65 -16.79 -10.35
CA CYS A 562 -7.73 -17.08 -11.31
C CYS A 562 -8.29 -18.48 -11.05
N LEU A 563 -9.51 -18.75 -11.56
CA LEU A 563 -10.20 -20.02 -11.35
C LEU A 563 -9.43 -21.25 -11.86
N LEU A 564 -8.54 -21.08 -12.85
CA LEU A 564 -7.67 -22.15 -13.34
C LEU A 564 -6.52 -22.44 -12.38
N CYS A 565 -5.91 -21.38 -11.83
CA CYS A 565 -4.75 -21.51 -10.94
C CYS A 565 -5.13 -21.82 -9.49
N PHE A 566 -6.32 -21.44 -9.07
CA PHE A 566 -6.77 -21.56 -7.69
C PHE A 566 -8.25 -21.95 -7.65
N SER A 567 -8.51 -23.20 -7.29
CA SER A 567 -9.86 -23.75 -7.20
C SER A 567 -9.95 -24.73 -6.02
N GLY A 568 -11.13 -24.81 -5.40
CA GLY A 568 -11.33 -25.69 -4.23
C GLY A 568 -10.43 -25.40 -3.02
N GLY A 569 -9.84 -24.20 -2.93
CA GLY A 569 -8.86 -23.86 -1.88
C GLY A 569 -7.49 -24.52 -2.08
N ARG A 570 -7.14 -24.91 -3.31
CA ARG A 570 -5.85 -25.48 -3.67
C ARG A 570 -5.30 -24.81 -4.92
N PHE A 571 -3.97 -24.80 -5.01
CA PHE A 571 -3.28 -24.30 -6.20
C PHE A 571 -3.10 -25.40 -7.24
N HIS A 572 -3.43 -25.04 -8.48
CA HIS A 572 -3.24 -25.84 -9.68
C HIS A 572 -2.54 -24.94 -10.70
N PRO A 573 -1.21 -24.78 -10.66
CA PRO A 573 -0.48 -23.75 -11.43
C PRO A 573 -0.55 -23.98 -12.95
N ALA A 574 -1.68 -23.61 -13.56
CA ALA A 574 -2.05 -23.99 -14.93
C ALA A 574 -1.91 -22.86 -15.95
N CYS A 575 -1.89 -21.60 -15.51
CA CYS A 575 -1.69 -20.47 -16.42
C CYS A 575 -0.22 -20.31 -16.83
N ASP A 576 0.00 -19.67 -17.98
CA ASP A 576 1.33 -19.33 -18.46
C ASP A 576 2.12 -18.49 -17.43
N GLY A 577 3.42 -18.81 -17.31
CA GLY A 577 4.37 -18.14 -16.43
C GLY A 577 4.70 -18.89 -15.13
N TRP A 578 3.95 -19.95 -14.79
CA TRP A 578 4.37 -20.87 -13.73
C TRP A 578 5.53 -21.74 -14.19
N ARG A 579 6.54 -21.91 -13.33
CA ARG A 579 7.70 -22.78 -13.57
C ARG A 579 7.90 -23.70 -12.38
N SER A 580 8.05 -25.00 -12.62
CA SER A 580 8.33 -25.98 -11.58
C SER A 580 9.83 -26.03 -11.29
N VAL A 581 10.20 -26.05 -10.02
CA VAL A 581 11.60 -26.13 -9.56
C VAL A 581 11.70 -27.24 -8.51
N SER A 582 12.63 -28.17 -8.73
CA SER A 582 13.00 -29.17 -7.72
C SER A 582 13.94 -28.56 -6.68
N LEU A 583 13.67 -28.86 -5.42
CA LEU A 583 14.46 -28.48 -4.25
C LEU A 583 15.36 -29.62 -3.76
N GLU A 584 15.49 -30.71 -4.53
CA GLU A 584 16.41 -31.79 -4.20
C GLU A 584 17.86 -31.35 -4.44
N GLY A 585 18.69 -31.42 -3.40
CA GLY A 585 20.12 -31.19 -3.53
C GLY A 585 20.76 -32.25 -4.42
N LYS A 586 21.74 -31.88 -5.26
CA LYS A 586 22.61 -32.85 -5.93
C LYS A 586 23.24 -33.75 -4.86
N GLN A 587 22.79 -35.00 -4.75
CA GLN A 587 23.48 -35.97 -3.90
C GLN A 587 24.92 -36.12 -4.40
N LYS A 588 25.90 -35.95 -3.51
CA LYS A 588 27.25 -36.45 -3.76
C LYS A 588 27.13 -37.95 -3.99
N ARG A 589 27.40 -38.42 -5.20
CA ARG A 589 27.52 -39.86 -5.50
C ARG A 589 28.70 -40.41 -4.70
N ASN A 590 28.42 -40.95 -3.52
CA ASN A 590 29.25 -41.96 -2.89
C ASN A 590 28.54 -43.29 -3.17
N ALA A 591 29.02 -44.03 -4.17
CA ALA A 591 28.61 -45.42 -4.36
C ALA A 591 29.79 -46.32 -3.94
N PRO A 592 29.60 -47.24 -2.97
CA PRO A 592 30.36 -48.48 -2.93
C PRO A 592 29.76 -49.44 -3.96
N GLY A 593 30.63 -50.18 -4.65
CA GLY A 593 30.24 -51.06 -5.76
C GLY A 593 29.40 -52.27 -5.33
N THR A 594 28.56 -52.74 -6.25
CA THR A 594 28.40 -54.16 -6.56
C THR A 594 27.75 -54.29 -7.94
N GLU A 595 28.25 -55.26 -8.70
CA GLU A 595 27.90 -55.61 -10.07
C GLU A 595 26.42 -56.06 -10.20
N THR A 596 25.80 -55.81 -11.36
CA THR A 596 25.31 -56.89 -12.25
C THR A 596 24.61 -56.34 -13.51
N ASN A 597 25.12 -56.84 -14.64
CA ASN A 597 24.46 -57.16 -15.92
C ASN A 597 23.81 -56.07 -16.78
N GLU A 598 24.55 -55.79 -17.86
CA GLU A 598 24.09 -55.30 -19.16
C GLU A 598 22.98 -56.18 -19.76
N ILE A 599 21.99 -55.54 -20.41
CA ILE A 599 21.52 -55.91 -21.75
C ILE A 599 21.21 -54.61 -22.50
N GLU A 600 22.04 -54.30 -23.50
CA GLU A 600 21.80 -53.31 -24.54
C GLU A 600 20.67 -53.74 -25.48
N LEU A 601 19.98 -52.76 -26.09
CA LEU A 601 19.57 -52.85 -27.50
C LEU A 601 19.51 -51.44 -28.10
N GLN A 602 20.32 -51.27 -29.14
CA GLN A 602 20.73 -50.06 -29.84
C GLN A 602 19.69 -49.56 -30.85
N ALA A 603 19.77 -48.27 -31.20
CA ALA A 603 19.46 -47.77 -32.55
C ALA A 603 20.17 -46.43 -32.84
N ASN A 604 21.33 -46.56 -33.49
CA ASN A 604 21.95 -45.76 -34.55
C ASN A 604 21.91 -44.21 -34.53
N ASP A 605 23.11 -43.66 -34.37
CA ASP A 605 23.59 -42.39 -34.93
C ASP A 605 24.38 -42.70 -36.22
N PRO A 606 24.49 -41.78 -37.20
CA PRO A 606 25.83 -41.28 -37.51
C PRO A 606 25.92 -39.78 -37.92
N GLN A 607 26.84 -39.08 -37.24
CA GLN A 607 28.03 -38.34 -37.72
C GLN A 607 27.98 -37.37 -38.93
N GLU A 608 28.70 -36.24 -38.78
CA GLU A 608 29.71 -35.64 -39.71
C GLU A 608 30.25 -34.32 -39.05
N GLU A 609 31.49 -34.21 -38.56
CA GLU A 609 32.81 -34.00 -39.22
C GLU A 609 32.83 -32.84 -40.24
N GLU A 610 33.38 -31.67 -39.91
CA GLU A 610 34.79 -31.20 -39.94
C GLU A 610 35.32 -30.67 -41.30
N VAL A 611 35.63 -29.36 -41.28
CA VAL A 611 36.80 -28.65 -41.88
C VAL A 611 36.89 -28.46 -43.40
N GLU A 612 36.99 -27.19 -43.84
CA GLU A 612 38.09 -26.74 -44.71
C GLU A 612 38.31 -25.20 -44.69
N ARG A 613 39.58 -24.81 -44.79
CA ARG A 613 40.14 -23.43 -44.81
C ARG A 613 40.67 -23.11 -46.22
N HIS A 614 40.73 -21.82 -46.60
CA HIS A 614 41.81 -21.11 -47.35
C HIS A 614 41.34 -19.66 -47.64
N VAL A 615 42.14 -18.63 -47.97
CA VAL A 615 43.28 -17.85 -47.41
C VAL A 615 43.53 -16.67 -48.40
N GLU A 616 44.20 -15.58 -47.94
CA GLU A 616 44.74 -14.38 -48.65
C GLU A 616 43.85 -13.10 -48.67
N GLY A 617 44.30 -11.88 -48.35
CA GLY A 617 45.60 -11.35 -47.91
C GLY A 617 45.67 -9.79 -47.97
N GLY A 618 46.46 -9.19 -47.06
CA GLY A 618 47.16 -7.88 -47.16
C GLY A 618 46.49 -6.63 -46.54
N GLU A 619 47.14 -5.72 -45.79
CA GLU A 619 48.40 -5.64 -45.02
C GLU A 619 48.44 -4.24 -44.32
N SER A 620 49.06 -4.13 -43.12
CA SER A 620 50.02 -3.07 -42.69
C SER A 620 49.86 -2.55 -41.24
N LEU A 621 50.74 -3.08 -40.40
CA LEU A 621 51.61 -2.47 -39.37
C LEU A 621 51.15 -1.21 -38.59
N LEU A 622 51.11 -1.32 -37.25
CA LEU A 622 51.97 -0.57 -36.30
C LEU A 622 51.73 -1.03 -34.83
N ALA A 623 52.84 -1.41 -34.18
CA ALA A 623 53.12 -1.60 -32.74
C ALA A 623 51.97 -1.86 -31.72
N GLN A 624 51.92 -3.09 -31.16
CA GLN A 624 51.14 -3.42 -29.95
C GLN A 624 52.03 -3.51 -28.69
N PRO A 625 51.55 -3.03 -27.53
CA PRO A 625 52.08 -3.35 -26.19
C PRO A 625 51.47 -4.68 -25.67
N PRO A 626 51.90 -5.22 -24.50
CA PRO A 626 51.89 -6.66 -24.25
C PRO A 626 50.53 -7.25 -23.86
N ILE A 627 50.45 -8.55 -24.11
CA ILE A 627 49.36 -9.52 -23.90
C ILE A 627 48.80 -9.46 -22.46
N VAL A 628 47.47 -9.38 -22.34
CA VAL A 628 46.71 -9.63 -21.09
C VAL A 628 45.97 -10.96 -21.24
N PHE A 629 46.20 -11.89 -20.31
CA PHE A 629 45.53 -13.19 -20.24
C PHE A 629 44.15 -13.07 -19.59
N GLU A 630 43.08 -13.51 -20.24
CA GLU A 630 41.78 -13.76 -19.60
C GLU A 630 41.88 -15.05 -18.74
N GLN A 631 41.92 -14.93 -17.41
CA GLN A 631 41.81 -16.06 -16.48
C GLN A 631 40.71 -15.80 -15.45
N SER A 632 39.53 -16.43 -15.64
CA SER A 632 38.48 -16.42 -14.62
C SER A 632 38.81 -17.38 -13.47
N TYR A 633 38.94 -16.88 -12.23
CA TYR A 633 39.27 -17.71 -11.05
C TYR A 633 38.04 -18.40 -10.44
N GLN A 634 38.16 -19.70 -10.13
CA GLN A 634 37.04 -20.48 -9.56
C GLN A 634 36.88 -20.29 -8.05
N LYS A 635 35.64 -20.40 -7.56
CA LYS A 635 35.34 -20.39 -6.12
C LYS A 635 36.11 -21.49 -5.37
N ASP A 636 36.53 -21.18 -4.16
CA ASP A 636 37.38 -22.00 -3.28
C ASP A 636 38.84 -22.18 -3.71
N THR A 637 39.30 -21.52 -4.79
CA THR A 637 40.73 -21.51 -5.16
C THR A 637 41.52 -20.47 -4.36
N PHE A 638 42.83 -20.65 -4.29
CA PHE A 638 43.74 -19.68 -3.67
C PHE A 638 44.41 -18.82 -4.74
N VAL A 639 44.42 -17.51 -4.51
CA VAL A 639 45.01 -16.51 -5.39
C VAL A 639 45.91 -15.58 -4.60
N ALA A 640 46.90 -14.99 -5.26
CA ALA A 640 47.67 -13.88 -4.72
C ALA A 640 47.07 -12.56 -5.22
N SER A 641 46.83 -11.62 -4.31
CA SER A 641 46.26 -10.31 -4.64
C SER A 641 47.04 -9.19 -3.94
N VAL A 642 47.15 -8.03 -4.57
CA VAL A 642 47.85 -6.85 -4.04
C VAL A 642 46.87 -5.93 -3.33
N TYR A 643 47.26 -5.48 -2.14
CA TYR A 643 46.56 -4.46 -1.40
C TYR A 643 47.58 -3.54 -0.71
N ASP A 644 47.47 -2.22 -0.92
CA ASP A 644 48.44 -1.21 -0.43
C ASP A 644 49.92 -1.53 -0.75
N ASN A 645 50.21 -1.90 -2.02
CA ASN A 645 51.55 -2.29 -2.49
C ASN A 645 52.16 -3.52 -1.78
N VAL A 646 51.35 -4.29 -1.06
CA VAL A 646 51.76 -5.55 -0.43
C VAL A 646 50.87 -6.67 -0.93
N TRP A 647 51.46 -7.79 -1.36
CA TRP A 647 50.69 -8.94 -1.80
C TRP A 647 50.29 -9.85 -0.62
N TYR A 648 49.09 -10.41 -0.72
CA TYR A 648 48.49 -11.33 0.24
C TYR A 648 47.95 -12.58 -0.47
N ILE A 649 47.95 -13.70 0.23
CA ILE A 649 47.25 -14.90 -0.22
C ILE A 649 45.82 -14.83 0.24
N CYS A 650 44.94 -15.06 -0.73
CA CYS A 650 43.52 -14.99 -0.54
C CYS A 650 42.87 -16.29 -1.00
N LYS A 651 41.72 -16.59 -0.42
CA LYS A 651 40.83 -17.62 -0.94
C LYS A 651 39.62 -16.97 -1.61
N VAL A 652 39.31 -17.38 -2.84
CA VAL A 652 38.16 -16.89 -3.58
C VAL A 652 36.88 -17.42 -2.93
N LEU A 653 36.06 -16.51 -2.42
CA LEU A 653 34.76 -16.81 -1.81
C LEU A 653 33.61 -16.68 -2.81
N ASP A 654 33.65 -15.69 -3.69
CA ASP A 654 32.62 -15.43 -4.71
C ASP A 654 33.18 -14.53 -5.82
N PHE A 655 32.43 -14.36 -6.91
CA PHE A 655 32.77 -13.48 -8.03
C PHE A 655 31.50 -12.80 -8.54
N ASP A 656 31.58 -11.51 -8.87
CA ASP A 656 30.49 -10.73 -9.45
C ASP A 656 30.76 -10.48 -10.93
N ASN A 657 30.00 -11.18 -11.79
CA ASN A 657 30.11 -11.07 -13.24
C ASN A 657 29.74 -9.68 -13.79
N ASN A 658 29.02 -8.84 -13.04
CA ASN A 658 28.59 -7.53 -13.55
C ASN A 658 29.68 -6.48 -13.40
N ASP A 659 30.46 -6.56 -12.30
CA ASP A 659 31.47 -5.57 -11.92
C ASP A 659 32.91 -6.10 -12.12
N ASN A 660 33.07 -7.38 -12.51
CA ASN A 660 34.34 -8.08 -12.70
C ASN A 660 35.25 -8.07 -11.46
N GLU A 661 34.63 -8.27 -10.29
CA GLU A 661 35.27 -8.28 -8.97
C GLU A 661 35.17 -9.65 -8.29
N TYR A 662 36.19 -10.03 -7.55
CA TYR A 662 36.25 -11.26 -6.76
C TYR A 662 36.16 -10.94 -5.28
N GLN A 663 35.29 -11.66 -4.55
CA GLN A 663 35.30 -11.63 -3.10
C GLN A 663 36.41 -12.56 -2.57
N LEU A 664 37.38 -11.98 -1.90
CA LEU A 664 38.59 -12.63 -1.43
C LEU A 664 38.66 -12.63 0.10
N ALA A 665 38.91 -13.79 0.71
CA ALA A 665 39.25 -13.90 2.12
C ALA A 665 40.77 -13.86 2.31
N PHE A 666 41.27 -12.87 3.05
CA PHE A 666 42.70 -12.59 3.19
C PHE A 666 43.33 -13.39 4.33
N MET A 667 44.51 -13.96 4.07
CA MET A 667 45.35 -14.57 5.10
C MET A 667 46.37 -13.57 5.64
N THR A 668 46.59 -13.56 6.95
CA THR A 668 47.61 -12.71 7.58
C THR A 668 48.96 -13.42 7.57
N LYS A 669 50.03 -12.72 7.13
CA LYS A 669 51.42 -13.19 7.25
C LYS A 669 51.80 -13.24 8.73
N SER A 670 52.10 -14.41 9.26
CA SER A 670 52.54 -14.58 10.65
C SER A 670 54.05 -14.40 10.82
N ASN A 671 54.84 -14.71 9.78
CA ASN A 671 56.27 -14.43 9.73
C ASN A 671 56.70 -14.16 8.27
N PRO A 672 57.15 -12.93 7.94
CA PRO A 672 57.51 -12.53 6.57
C PRO A 672 58.64 -13.38 5.95
N VAL A 673 59.61 -13.84 6.75
CA VAL A 673 60.81 -14.54 6.26
C VAL A 673 60.54 -16.00 5.89
N SER A 674 59.50 -16.61 6.50
CA SER A 674 59.15 -18.03 6.28
C SER A 674 57.90 -18.24 5.45
N HIS A 675 57.28 -17.15 4.97
CA HIS A 675 55.97 -17.13 4.28
C HIS A 675 54.90 -17.98 4.98
N THR A 676 54.94 -18.01 6.31
CA THR A 676 53.92 -18.67 7.12
C THR A 676 52.74 -17.73 7.30
N MET A 677 51.52 -18.25 7.12
CA MET A 677 50.28 -17.50 7.08
C MET A 677 49.22 -18.16 7.96
N LYS A 678 48.26 -17.37 8.44
CA LYS A 678 47.12 -17.88 9.20
C LYS A 678 45.86 -17.11 8.86
N TRP A 679 44.72 -17.75 9.06
CA TRP A 679 43.43 -17.06 9.02
C TRP A 679 43.33 -16.11 10.22
N PRO A 680 42.92 -14.83 10.01
CA PRO A 680 42.69 -13.91 11.10
C PRO A 680 41.52 -14.37 11.98
N THR A 681 41.53 -14.01 13.26
CA THR A 681 40.48 -14.39 14.23
C THR A 681 39.11 -13.81 13.85
N ARG A 682 39.09 -12.69 13.12
CA ARG A 682 37.94 -12.15 12.41
C ARG A 682 38.23 -12.25 10.92
N PRO A 683 37.38 -12.91 10.10
CA PRO A 683 37.60 -13.01 8.66
C PRO A 683 37.71 -11.62 8.02
N GLU A 684 38.79 -11.39 7.30
CA GLU A 684 38.98 -10.18 6.49
C GLU A 684 38.61 -10.54 5.06
N GLU A 685 37.41 -10.13 4.64
CA GLU A 685 36.84 -10.42 3.33
C GLU A 685 36.64 -9.11 2.57
N LEU A 686 37.23 -8.99 1.39
CA LEU A 686 37.18 -7.79 0.55
C LEU A 686 36.81 -8.17 -0.88
N TRP A 687 36.09 -7.29 -1.57
CA TRP A 687 35.91 -7.38 -3.02
C TRP A 687 37.08 -6.69 -3.69
N VAL A 688 37.69 -7.37 -4.64
CA VAL A 688 38.92 -6.96 -5.30
C VAL A 688 38.75 -7.11 -6.81
N THR A 689 39.19 -6.11 -7.57
CA THR A 689 39.09 -6.15 -9.03
C THR A 689 40.02 -7.22 -9.61
N GLU A 690 39.69 -7.76 -10.78
CA GLU A 690 40.55 -8.75 -11.45
C GLU A 690 41.98 -8.24 -11.67
N THR A 691 42.16 -6.93 -11.89
CA THR A 691 43.49 -6.31 -12.08
C THR A 691 44.37 -6.30 -10.84
N ASP A 692 43.78 -6.45 -9.66
CA ASP A 692 44.50 -6.49 -8.38
C ASP A 692 44.82 -7.95 -7.96
N ILE A 693 44.42 -8.95 -8.76
CA ILE A 693 44.79 -10.35 -8.59
C ILE A 693 46.00 -10.65 -9.47
N VAL A 694 47.09 -11.06 -8.84
CA VAL A 694 48.39 -11.29 -9.50
C VAL A 694 48.38 -12.62 -10.25
N CYS A 695 48.03 -13.70 -9.55
CA CYS A 695 47.94 -15.03 -10.14
C CYS A 695 47.25 -16.02 -9.19
N GLN A 696 46.82 -17.15 -9.75
CA GLN A 696 46.41 -18.32 -8.96
C GLN A 696 47.63 -19.05 -8.39
N VAL A 697 47.51 -19.47 -7.12
CA VAL A 697 48.52 -20.23 -6.37
C VAL A 697 47.97 -21.60 -5.95
N ASN A 698 48.86 -22.52 -5.59
CA ASN A 698 48.43 -23.80 -5.06
C ASN A 698 47.91 -23.69 -3.63
N ASN A 699 47.14 -24.70 -3.20
CA ASN A 699 46.62 -24.76 -1.83
C ASN A 699 47.76 -24.69 -0.79
N PRO A 700 47.79 -23.70 0.11
CA PRO A 700 48.83 -23.57 1.13
C PRO A 700 48.90 -24.80 2.05
N ALA A 701 50.11 -25.30 2.30
CA ALA A 701 50.33 -26.51 3.08
C ALA A 701 50.20 -26.22 4.60
N PRO A 702 49.40 -27.00 5.35
CA PRO A 702 49.27 -26.83 6.81
C PRO A 702 50.58 -27.13 7.55
N VAL A 703 50.95 -26.32 8.55
CA VAL A 703 52.15 -26.52 9.39
C VAL A 703 51.77 -26.62 10.86
N GLY A 704 52.22 -27.69 11.54
CA GLY A 704 52.05 -27.92 12.98
C GLY A 704 51.14 -29.10 13.36
N ARG A 705 51.13 -29.48 14.65
CA ARG A 705 50.25 -30.54 15.19
C ARG A 705 48.87 -29.96 15.56
N LYS A 706 47.80 -30.76 15.37
CA LYS A 706 46.39 -30.33 15.47
C LYS A 706 46.02 -29.69 16.84
N PRO A 707 45.10 -28.70 16.86
CA PRO A 707 44.42 -28.11 15.70
C PRO A 707 45.34 -27.15 14.93
N VAL A 708 45.45 -27.35 13.61
CA VAL A 708 46.34 -26.61 12.71
C VAL A 708 45.85 -25.16 12.59
N ARG A 709 46.72 -24.19 12.87
CA ARG A 709 46.42 -22.75 12.77
C ARG A 709 47.37 -21.98 11.85
N MET A 710 48.28 -22.68 11.16
CA MET A 710 49.31 -22.06 10.33
C MET A 710 49.45 -22.83 9.01
N TYR A 711 49.70 -22.09 7.95
CA TYR A 711 49.87 -22.57 6.58
C TYR A 711 51.16 -22.00 6.01
N LYS A 712 51.81 -22.72 5.10
CA LYS A 712 53.03 -22.29 4.42
C LYS A 712 52.84 -22.44 2.92
N LEU A 713 53.23 -21.41 2.17
CA LEU A 713 53.25 -21.43 0.71
C LEU A 713 54.38 -22.33 0.19
N LEU A 714 54.17 -22.90 -0.99
CA LEU A 714 55.23 -23.58 -1.72
C LEU A 714 56.23 -22.55 -2.25
N PRO A 715 57.55 -22.82 -2.21
CA PRO A 715 58.57 -21.89 -2.70
C PRO A 715 58.34 -21.43 -4.16
N ASP A 716 57.83 -22.32 -5.01
CA ASP A 716 57.55 -22.01 -6.42
C ASP A 716 56.43 -20.98 -6.60
N ASP A 717 55.40 -21.02 -5.74
CA ASP A 717 54.32 -20.03 -5.77
C ASP A 717 54.80 -18.66 -5.28
N VAL A 718 55.73 -18.61 -4.33
CA VAL A 718 56.34 -17.35 -3.86
C VAL A 718 57.16 -16.72 -4.97
N ASN A 719 58.04 -17.50 -5.63
CA ASN A 719 58.85 -17.01 -6.74
C ASN A 719 57.98 -16.53 -7.91
N LYS A 720 56.87 -17.24 -8.19
CA LYS A 720 55.91 -16.85 -9.22
C LYS A 720 55.25 -15.51 -8.92
N ILE A 721 54.78 -15.30 -7.70
CA ILE A 721 54.17 -14.02 -7.28
C ILE A 721 55.20 -12.89 -7.37
N GLU A 722 56.40 -13.09 -6.82
CA GLU A 722 57.45 -12.06 -6.79
C GLU A 722 57.99 -11.71 -8.19
N SER A 723 57.88 -12.61 -9.17
CA SER A 723 58.24 -12.33 -10.57
C SER A 723 57.18 -11.56 -11.37
N LEU A 724 55.94 -11.51 -10.87
CA LEU A 724 54.77 -10.90 -11.52
C LEU A 724 54.35 -9.57 -10.87
N LEU A 725 55.04 -9.17 -9.79
CA LEU A 725 54.90 -7.90 -9.07
C LEU A 725 56.07 -6.98 -9.39
#